data_AF-A0A497QUJ0-F1
#
_entry.id   AF-A0A497QUJ0-F1
#
_cell.length_a   1.000
_cell.length_b   1.000
_cell.length_c   1.000
_cell.angle_alpha   90.00
_cell.angle_beta   90.00
_cell.angle_gamma   90.00
#
_symmetry.space_group_name_H-M   'P 1'
#
loop_
_entity.id
_entity.type
_entity.pdbx_description
1 polymer ?
#
loop_
_entity_poly.entity_id
_entity_poly.type
_entity_poly.pdbx_seq_one_letter_code
_entity_poly.pdbx_strand_id
1 'polypeptide(L)'
;MSIDEKKLKRLRRRKRTLLVFGIIILVGSTLYIGFFIPLGKYDFSPDVWNSTSSRIYQYDIPLDPESPWPKFRANSLSNGRSQIIPTMNESLQPWTYRTGKGIFSSPVIDKDGTVYIGSADHFFYAINRSGGLKWKVQTGEIIDSSALLDDGGRVYFGSGDGKVYCVNRTNGNIIWIHRAHTEEEAAEQFDLEIHNVDWFEGNIAMLADGSILAGNDNQILYRLNRTTGDPIDYYLGNEMLWSMPAVNSKTNNLFFGTTNFALKTFFSYNIETGKKRWTSGGLGSVAASPLLTSTKEKGAVIVGGYDGILRAYTQKNGKQLWKVGTNDHIYSSPGQLSNGTIIQPSADGSIYALEPTKGKILWKFDTLEPIRSSPAIDGNDVIYVGSGEGKLFAINPDGTLRWVYQLITENRNDLNSSPGLGPDGIYIAGESGEIFFVPYDYPLTTVGLADPNSFVGTGEVLPDNGIYLIYTTPFGGLQPNPPSKIDANQPLTFTLFVRDNGDTILSEIDTKSFSVSVSNGVSVKINVAANRRFVVLTPQETWMNNSGGELKISISGNYRTHMSRIGLKFFGGRKSGVLDTEFIFHIDPRSESANPFQSPELNGGNSTVFELSRISAPNPSMLPSYNQIGFDSLHYLSGVVRTNPDSMILWTVGGKLTDNGTVVDSNLRERYPLKLIYDNGLVTFFNYDGFKINFIGSWDMPFGIYRISATYNTTTGNLNPFGAFMAVAHCDEIEFYGTGLKLMGMSEFKTGYMTVSGGLNVGYWNSGIYQMPSEVGTLSFNVIDGCVSVQLTESGLNATEHVYSILLIDSAGNPLPLYYSHNTQVISSESGMLSEVLLSFDNEETVGGSIYAYFMVDTYPVASQLLDF
;
A
#
# COMPACT_ATOMS: atom_id res chain seq x y z
N MET A 1 77.57 -32.26 10.18
CA MET A 1 76.17 -31.93 9.89
C MET A 1 75.97 -30.43 10.11
N SER A 2 76.13 -29.59 9.08
CA SER A 2 75.73 -28.18 9.17
C SER A 2 74.25 -28.08 8.81
N ILE A 3 73.46 -27.58 9.74
CA ILE A 3 72.04 -27.34 9.51
C ILE A 3 71.93 -26.02 8.75
N ASP A 4 71.33 -26.06 7.56
CA ASP A 4 71.13 -24.91 6.68
C ASP A 4 70.27 -23.82 7.37
N GLU A 5 70.93 -22.84 7.99
CA GLU A 5 70.32 -21.76 8.77
C GLU A 5 69.27 -20.96 7.99
N LYS A 6 69.43 -20.84 6.67
CA LYS A 6 68.45 -20.13 5.81
C LYS A 6 67.13 -20.89 5.77
N LYS A 7 67.17 -22.22 5.68
CA LYS A 7 65.99 -23.08 5.71
C LYS A 7 65.29 -23.02 7.07
N LEU A 8 66.06 -22.99 8.16
CA LEU A 8 65.53 -22.85 9.52
C LEU A 8 64.90 -21.48 9.79
N LYS A 9 65.52 -20.38 9.33
CA LYS A 9 64.94 -19.02 9.40
C LYS A 9 63.63 -18.92 8.61
N ARG A 10 63.56 -19.53 7.41
CA ARG A 10 62.34 -19.54 6.58
C ARG A 10 61.22 -20.35 7.24
N LEU A 11 61.53 -21.50 7.84
CA LEU A 11 60.60 -22.31 8.63
C LEU A 11 60.11 -21.58 9.89
N ARG A 12 60.98 -20.91 10.64
CA ARG A 12 60.61 -20.09 11.80
C ARG A 12 59.72 -18.92 11.41
N ARG A 13 60.03 -18.22 10.31
CA ARG A 13 59.19 -17.13 9.77
C ARG A 13 57.82 -17.65 9.35
N ARG A 14 57.74 -18.77 8.62
CA ARG A 14 56.46 -19.40 8.22
C ARG A 14 55.63 -19.85 9.42
N LYS A 15 56.24 -20.47 10.43
CA LYS A 15 55.56 -20.82 11.69
C LYS A 15 55.05 -19.59 12.44
N ARG A 16 55.84 -18.51 12.49
CA ARG A 16 55.44 -17.25 13.15
C ARG A 16 54.29 -16.58 12.40
N THR A 17 54.30 -16.57 11.07
CA THR A 17 53.20 -16.06 10.25
C THR A 17 51.92 -16.90 10.44
N LEU A 18 52.02 -18.23 10.42
CA LEU A 18 50.87 -19.11 10.69
C LEU A 18 50.32 -18.92 12.10
N LEU A 19 51.17 -18.73 13.10
CA LEU A 19 50.75 -18.44 14.47
C LEU A 19 50.01 -17.09 14.56
N VAL A 20 50.53 -16.04 13.92
CA VAL A 20 49.87 -14.72 13.88
C VAL A 20 48.52 -14.80 13.17
N PHE A 21 48.44 -15.47 12.02
CA PHE A 21 47.15 -15.70 11.34
C PHE A 21 46.18 -16.52 12.20
N GLY A 22 46.66 -17.55 12.90
CA GLY A 22 45.86 -18.34 13.84
C GLY A 22 45.32 -17.49 14.99
N ILE A 23 46.14 -16.59 15.54
CA ILE A 23 45.71 -15.64 16.59
C ILE A 23 44.69 -14.64 16.03
N ILE A 24 44.90 -14.09 14.83
CA ILE A 24 43.94 -13.17 14.19
C ILE A 24 42.61 -13.87 13.94
N ILE A 25 42.62 -15.09 13.42
CA ILE A 25 41.39 -15.88 13.22
C ILE A 25 40.71 -16.19 14.56
N LEU A 26 41.46 -16.56 15.59
CA LEU A 26 40.91 -16.85 16.91
C LEU A 26 40.28 -15.61 17.56
N VAL A 27 41.00 -14.48 17.54
CA VAL A 27 40.51 -13.20 18.05
C VAL A 27 39.29 -12.76 17.24
N GLY A 28 39.36 -12.80 15.91
CA GLY A 28 38.24 -12.49 15.03
C GLY A 28 37.02 -13.38 15.28
N SER A 29 37.22 -14.68 15.45
CA SER A 29 36.13 -15.64 15.76
C SER A 29 35.55 -15.39 17.15
N THR A 30 36.38 -15.09 18.14
CA THR A 30 35.93 -14.79 19.51
C THR A 30 35.13 -13.49 19.56
N LEU A 31 35.60 -12.45 18.85
CA LEU A 31 34.87 -11.20 18.69
C LEU A 31 33.54 -11.46 17.94
N TYR A 32 33.56 -12.25 16.86
CA TYR A 32 32.35 -12.61 16.13
C TYR A 32 31.32 -13.31 17.02
N ILE A 33 31.74 -14.32 17.78
CA ILE A 33 30.89 -15.03 18.76
C ILE A 33 30.33 -14.04 19.79
N GLY A 34 31.19 -13.22 20.37
CA GLY A 34 30.81 -12.23 21.40
C GLY A 34 29.82 -11.18 20.90
N PHE A 35 29.95 -10.71 19.66
CA PHE A 35 29.12 -9.64 19.11
C PHE A 35 27.86 -10.13 18.40
N PHE A 36 27.89 -11.29 17.74
CA PHE A 36 26.80 -11.70 16.84
C PHE A 36 26.04 -12.92 17.32
N ILE A 37 26.63 -13.78 18.16
CA ILE A 37 25.95 -14.99 18.63
C ILE A 37 25.15 -14.68 19.91
N PRO A 38 23.84 -14.93 19.94
CA PRO A 38 23.04 -14.87 21.16
C PRO A 38 23.30 -16.13 22.00
N LEU A 39 24.13 -16.01 23.04
CA LEU A 39 24.44 -17.11 23.95
C LEU A 39 23.39 -17.19 25.06
N GLY A 40 22.80 -18.37 25.26
CA GLY A 40 21.90 -18.66 26.38
C GLY A 40 20.55 -19.22 25.95
N LYS A 41 19.71 -19.55 26.94
CA LYS A 41 18.29 -19.88 26.72
C LYS A 41 17.46 -18.59 26.76
N TYR A 42 16.57 -18.46 25.80
CA TYR A 42 15.64 -17.34 25.67
C TYR A 42 14.22 -17.82 25.91
N ASP A 43 13.38 -16.92 26.43
CA ASP A 43 12.00 -17.22 26.77
C ASP A 43 11.07 -16.91 25.60
N PHE A 44 10.34 -17.93 25.18
CA PHE A 44 9.35 -17.85 24.12
C PHE A 44 7.95 -18.24 24.61
N SER A 45 7.79 -18.45 25.92
CA SER A 45 6.51 -18.76 26.52
C SER A 45 5.73 -17.45 26.71
N PRO A 46 4.49 -17.36 26.18
CA PRO A 46 3.63 -16.22 26.49
C PRO A 46 3.35 -16.17 28.00
N ASP A 47 2.97 -15.00 28.48
CA ASP A 47 2.56 -14.87 29.88
C ASP A 47 1.27 -15.69 30.12
N VAL A 48 1.27 -16.45 31.22
CA VAL A 48 0.15 -17.33 31.60
C VAL A 48 -0.90 -16.49 32.32
N TRP A 49 -2.14 -16.60 31.87
CA TRP A 49 -3.27 -15.89 32.47
C TRP A 49 -3.90 -16.72 33.58
N ASN A 50 -4.20 -16.08 34.71
CA ASN A 50 -5.04 -16.69 35.74
C ASN A 50 -6.50 -16.50 35.33
N SER A 51 -7.19 -17.59 34.97
CA SER A 51 -8.61 -17.52 34.60
C SER A 51 -9.44 -16.97 35.75
N THR A 52 -10.13 -15.85 35.56
CA THR A 52 -11.22 -15.43 36.44
C THR A 52 -12.53 -15.43 35.66
N SER A 53 -13.59 -15.91 36.28
CA SER A 53 -14.94 -16.02 35.71
C SER A 53 -15.62 -14.67 35.45
N SER A 54 -14.92 -13.55 35.61
CA SER A 54 -15.49 -12.20 35.71
C SER A 54 -15.49 -11.39 34.40
N ARG A 55 -14.99 -11.94 33.27
CA ARG A 55 -14.74 -11.16 32.03
C ARG A 55 -13.86 -9.90 32.27
N ILE A 56 -12.91 -10.02 33.20
CA ILE A 56 -11.90 -8.99 33.47
C ILE A 56 -10.59 -9.50 32.90
N TYR A 57 -10.09 -8.82 31.88
CA TYR A 57 -8.82 -9.08 31.21
C TYR A 57 -7.68 -8.45 31.99
N GLN A 58 -6.56 -9.17 32.10
CA GLN A 58 -5.38 -8.71 32.83
C GLN A 58 -4.39 -8.10 31.84
N TYR A 59 -4.23 -6.77 31.91
CA TYR A 59 -3.25 -6.02 31.14
C TYR A 59 -2.17 -5.42 32.06
N ASP A 60 -0.90 -5.48 31.64
CA ASP A 60 0.23 -4.85 32.35
C ASP A 60 0.33 -3.33 32.10
N ILE A 61 -0.60 -2.79 31.32
CA ILE A 61 -0.73 -1.38 30.93
C ILE A 61 -2.19 -0.96 31.12
N PRO A 62 -2.51 0.34 31.35
CA PRO A 62 -3.84 0.80 31.76
C PRO A 62 -4.85 0.86 30.60
N LEU A 63 -5.05 -0.27 29.95
CA LEU A 63 -6.10 -0.53 28.97
C LEU A 63 -7.42 -0.85 29.68
N ASP A 64 -8.54 -0.72 28.97
CA ASP A 64 -9.84 -1.12 29.51
C ASP A 64 -9.84 -2.60 29.93
N PRO A 65 -9.96 -2.92 31.23
CA PRO A 65 -9.88 -4.29 31.72
C PRO A 65 -11.12 -5.13 31.38
N GLU A 66 -12.21 -4.55 30.87
CA GLU A 66 -13.40 -5.29 30.45
C GLU A 66 -13.46 -5.48 28.93
N SER A 67 -12.59 -4.80 28.17
CA SER A 67 -12.51 -4.94 26.72
C SER A 67 -11.72 -6.19 26.32
N PRO A 68 -12.29 -7.08 25.47
CA PRO A 68 -11.58 -8.25 24.93
C PRO A 68 -10.49 -7.87 23.91
N TRP A 69 -10.57 -6.68 23.33
CA TRP A 69 -9.69 -6.22 22.26
C TRP A 69 -9.51 -4.69 22.28
N PRO A 70 -8.85 -4.14 23.33
CA PRO A 70 -8.81 -2.70 23.58
C PRO A 70 -7.85 -1.93 22.67
N LYS A 71 -6.96 -2.62 21.96
CA LYS A 71 -5.99 -2.02 21.05
C LYS A 71 -5.60 -3.00 19.95
N PHE A 72 -4.94 -2.51 18.91
CA PHE A 72 -4.29 -3.37 17.93
C PHE A 72 -3.37 -4.40 18.60
N ARG A 73 -3.45 -5.66 18.17
CA ARG A 73 -2.77 -6.83 18.78
C ARG A 73 -3.16 -7.15 20.24
N ALA A 74 -4.31 -6.67 20.71
CA ALA A 74 -5.01 -6.99 21.96
C ALA A 74 -4.34 -6.59 23.29
N ASN A 75 -3.04 -6.84 23.49
CA ASN A 75 -2.41 -6.80 24.80
C ASN A 75 -1.00 -6.17 24.80
N SER A 76 -0.38 -6.07 25.97
CA SER A 76 0.95 -5.47 26.19
C SER A 76 2.07 -6.14 25.40
N LEU A 77 2.00 -7.45 25.21
CA LEU A 77 2.96 -8.22 24.40
C LEU A 77 2.77 -8.02 22.90
N SER A 78 1.64 -7.42 22.49
CA SER A 78 1.25 -7.27 21.09
C SER A 78 1.23 -8.59 20.33
N ASN A 79 0.84 -9.66 21.04
CA ASN A 79 0.89 -11.02 20.50
C ASN A 79 -0.38 -11.46 19.76
N GLY A 80 -1.38 -10.57 19.66
CA GLY A 80 -2.62 -10.83 18.93
C GLY A 80 -3.53 -11.88 19.56
N ARG A 81 -3.32 -12.24 20.83
CA ARG A 81 -4.10 -13.23 21.55
C ARG A 81 -4.99 -12.57 22.61
N SER A 82 -6.27 -12.96 22.64
CA SER A 82 -7.22 -12.56 23.67
C SER A 82 -7.61 -13.75 24.55
N GLN A 83 -8.07 -13.47 25.77
CA GLN A 83 -8.57 -14.50 26.70
C GLN A 83 -10.01 -14.91 26.41
N ILE A 84 -10.66 -14.26 25.43
CA ILE A 84 -12.05 -14.54 25.08
C ILE A 84 -12.20 -15.99 24.65
N ILE A 85 -13.15 -16.70 25.27
CA ILE A 85 -13.51 -18.06 24.87
C ILE A 85 -14.75 -17.95 23.98
N PRO A 86 -14.66 -18.31 22.68
CA PRO A 86 -15.81 -18.32 21.80
C PRO A 86 -16.95 -19.15 22.37
N THR A 87 -18.15 -18.62 22.31
CA THR A 87 -19.37 -19.36 22.61
C THR A 87 -20.29 -19.33 21.41
N MET A 88 -20.70 -20.50 20.92
CA MET A 88 -21.66 -20.60 19.83
C MET A 88 -23.01 -20.01 20.28
N ASN A 89 -23.60 -19.16 19.45
CA ASN A 89 -24.92 -18.59 19.68
C ASN A 89 -25.72 -18.58 18.36
N GLU A 90 -26.60 -19.56 18.19
CA GLU A 90 -27.39 -19.73 16.96
C GLU A 90 -28.40 -18.58 16.71
N SER A 91 -28.68 -17.74 17.70
CA SER A 91 -29.57 -16.58 17.55
C SER A 91 -28.89 -15.36 16.92
N LEU A 92 -27.56 -15.33 16.89
CA LEU A 92 -26.80 -14.23 16.29
C LEU A 92 -26.60 -14.47 14.80
N GLN A 93 -26.63 -13.38 14.03
CA GLN A 93 -26.42 -13.37 12.59
C GLN A 93 -25.29 -12.38 12.26
N PRO A 94 -24.54 -12.61 11.16
CA PRO A 94 -23.63 -11.63 10.63
C PRO A 94 -24.33 -10.31 10.28
N TRP A 95 -23.63 -9.19 10.41
CA TRP A 95 -24.10 -7.88 9.96
C TRP A 95 -22.98 -7.07 9.32
N THR A 96 -23.36 -6.05 8.54
CA THR A 96 -22.46 -5.08 7.91
C THR A 96 -22.91 -3.64 8.19
N TYR A 97 -21.96 -2.71 8.28
CA TYR A 97 -22.19 -1.26 8.28
C TYR A 97 -21.26 -0.60 7.26
N ARG A 98 -21.80 0.19 6.33
CA ARG A 98 -21.00 0.85 5.27
C ARG A 98 -20.68 2.30 5.59
N THR A 99 -19.40 2.67 5.47
CA THR A 99 -18.87 4.04 5.51
C THR A 99 -18.80 4.62 4.09
N GLY A 100 -18.30 5.85 3.94
CA GLY A 100 -18.20 6.51 2.64
C GLY A 100 -17.05 6.06 1.75
N LYS A 101 -16.00 5.44 2.31
CA LYS A 101 -14.76 5.04 1.62
C LYS A 101 -14.14 3.80 2.26
N GLY A 102 -13.10 3.24 1.64
CA GLY A 102 -12.37 2.07 2.14
C GLY A 102 -11.86 2.23 3.58
N ILE A 103 -11.75 1.11 4.29
CA ILE A 103 -11.27 1.06 5.67
C ILE A 103 -9.95 0.30 5.73
N PHE A 104 -8.92 0.96 6.26
CA PHE A 104 -7.57 0.41 6.42
C PHE A 104 -7.17 0.25 7.90
N SER A 105 -7.86 0.93 8.81
CA SER A 105 -7.68 0.75 10.25
C SER A 105 -8.28 -0.57 10.75
N SER A 106 -7.71 -1.13 11.81
CA SER A 106 -8.25 -2.35 12.44
C SER A 106 -9.21 -2.00 13.59
N PRO A 107 -10.35 -2.70 13.73
CA PRO A 107 -11.31 -2.44 14.78
C PRO A 107 -10.75 -2.73 16.18
N VAL A 108 -11.13 -1.90 17.14
CA VAL A 108 -11.03 -2.20 18.58
C VAL A 108 -12.41 -2.33 19.20
N ILE A 109 -12.55 -3.27 20.13
CA ILE A 109 -13.86 -3.75 20.58
C ILE A 109 -14.04 -3.54 22.07
N ASP A 110 -15.08 -2.80 22.44
CA ASP A 110 -15.45 -2.55 23.83
C ASP A 110 -16.14 -3.77 24.46
N LYS A 111 -16.26 -3.76 25.79
CA LYS A 111 -16.93 -4.79 26.59
C LYS A 111 -18.40 -5.03 26.21
N ASP A 112 -19.07 -4.00 25.72
CA ASP A 112 -20.48 -4.05 25.31
C ASP A 112 -20.64 -4.51 23.85
N GLY A 113 -19.54 -4.75 23.12
CA GLY A 113 -19.54 -5.08 21.69
C GLY A 113 -19.55 -3.85 20.78
N THR A 114 -19.33 -2.64 21.30
CA THR A 114 -19.11 -1.46 20.48
C THR A 114 -17.79 -1.57 19.71
N VAL A 115 -17.83 -1.30 18.41
CA VAL A 115 -16.68 -1.26 17.52
C VAL A 115 -16.23 0.18 17.34
N TYR A 116 -14.93 0.44 17.47
CA TYR A 116 -14.32 1.72 17.13
C TYR A 116 -13.34 1.53 15.96
N ILE A 117 -13.50 2.33 14.90
CA ILE A 117 -12.73 2.16 13.66
C ILE A 117 -12.69 3.45 12.83
N GLY A 118 -11.53 3.74 12.23
CA GLY A 118 -11.30 4.85 11.31
C GLY A 118 -11.51 4.46 9.85
N SER A 119 -11.89 5.43 9.02
CA SER A 119 -12.21 5.21 7.61
C SER A 119 -11.57 6.29 6.73
N ALA A 120 -11.33 5.96 5.46
CA ALA A 120 -10.78 6.90 4.48
C ALA A 120 -11.76 8.00 4.05
N ASP A 121 -12.98 8.02 4.59
CA ASP A 121 -13.97 9.09 4.41
C ASP A 121 -13.82 10.21 5.46
N HIS A 122 -12.70 10.23 6.17
CA HIS A 122 -12.33 11.24 7.17
C HIS A 122 -13.23 11.20 8.41
N PHE A 123 -13.87 10.05 8.68
CA PHE A 123 -14.65 9.83 9.88
C PHE A 123 -14.10 8.66 10.73
N PHE A 124 -14.03 8.89 12.04
CA PHE A 124 -13.85 7.85 13.05
C PHE A 124 -15.21 7.44 13.60
N TYR A 125 -15.53 6.16 13.54
CA TYR A 125 -16.85 5.62 13.83
C TYR A 125 -16.89 4.85 15.15
N ALA A 126 -18.01 4.97 15.86
CA ALA A 126 -18.42 4.06 16.91
C ALA A 126 -19.72 3.35 16.50
N ILE A 127 -19.66 2.04 16.31
CA ILE A 127 -20.81 1.21 15.90
C ILE A 127 -21.21 0.31 17.06
N ASN A 128 -22.50 0.29 17.41
CA ASN A 128 -23.00 -0.56 18.49
C ASN A 128 -22.96 -2.04 18.12
N ARG A 129 -23.13 -2.90 19.12
CA ARG A 129 -23.13 -4.37 18.97
C ARG A 129 -24.09 -4.91 17.91
N SER A 130 -25.20 -4.21 17.66
CA SER A 130 -26.22 -4.59 16.65
C SER A 130 -25.95 -4.01 15.25
N GLY A 131 -24.82 -3.34 15.02
CA GLY A 131 -24.45 -2.77 13.72
C GLY A 131 -24.96 -1.35 13.46
N GLY A 132 -25.55 -0.67 14.45
CA GLY A 132 -26.04 0.71 14.31
C GLY A 132 -25.00 1.75 14.72
N LEU A 133 -25.00 2.91 14.05
CA LEU A 133 -24.15 4.05 14.43
C LEU A 133 -24.47 4.55 15.85
N LYS A 134 -23.46 4.67 16.72
CA LYS A 134 -23.56 5.39 18.02
C LYS A 134 -23.19 6.85 17.83
N TRP A 135 -22.01 7.10 17.29
CA TRP A 135 -21.47 8.43 17.01
C TRP A 135 -20.34 8.34 15.97
N LYS A 136 -19.98 9.47 15.37
CA LYS A 136 -18.78 9.59 14.52
C LYS A 136 -18.11 10.95 14.71
N VAL A 137 -16.81 11.02 14.47
CA VAL A 137 -15.97 12.23 14.59
C VAL A 137 -15.28 12.48 13.25
N GLN A 138 -15.32 13.71 12.75
CA GLN A 138 -14.66 14.10 11.50
C GLN A 138 -13.23 14.57 11.75
N THR A 139 -12.29 14.14 10.91
CA THR A 139 -10.89 14.58 10.84
C THR A 139 -10.62 15.35 9.55
N GLY A 140 -9.42 15.92 9.41
CA GLY A 140 -9.03 16.61 8.17
C GLY A 140 -8.74 15.66 7.01
N GLU A 141 -8.31 14.44 7.32
CA GLU A 141 -7.81 13.43 6.37
C GLU A 141 -8.18 12.02 6.81
N ILE A 142 -7.76 11.03 6.02
CA ILE A 142 -7.94 9.59 6.24
C ILE A 142 -7.53 9.15 7.64
N ILE A 143 -8.26 8.15 8.17
CA ILE A 143 -7.96 7.50 9.44
C ILE A 143 -7.66 6.02 9.19
N ASP A 144 -6.39 5.70 9.03
CA ASP A 144 -5.83 4.36 8.81
C ASP A 144 -5.20 3.75 10.08
N SER A 145 -4.97 4.56 11.11
CA SER A 145 -4.49 4.13 12.43
C SER A 145 -5.59 3.45 13.26
N SER A 146 -5.28 2.28 13.82
CA SER A 146 -6.15 1.60 14.79
C SER A 146 -6.14 2.31 16.13
N ALA A 147 -7.31 2.36 16.78
CA ALA A 147 -7.47 3.07 18.03
C ALA A 147 -6.97 2.30 19.27
N LEU A 148 -7.01 2.97 20.43
CA LEU A 148 -6.72 2.38 21.74
C LEU A 148 -7.76 2.83 22.78
N LEU A 149 -8.24 1.88 23.59
CA LEU A 149 -9.18 2.08 24.70
C LEU A 149 -8.44 1.99 26.05
N ASP A 150 -8.43 3.09 26.82
CA ASP A 150 -7.81 3.11 28.16
C ASP A 150 -8.75 2.65 29.30
N ASP A 151 -8.25 2.62 30.52
CA ASP A 151 -9.05 2.38 31.73
C ASP A 151 -9.89 3.59 32.20
N GLY A 152 -9.81 4.72 31.49
CA GLY A 152 -10.39 6.02 31.86
C GLY A 152 -11.60 6.45 31.03
N GLY A 153 -12.10 5.60 30.13
CA GLY A 153 -13.24 5.92 29.26
C GLY A 153 -12.88 6.81 28.06
N ARG A 154 -11.64 6.75 27.58
CA ARG A 154 -11.13 7.51 26.42
C ARG A 154 -10.79 6.60 25.24
N VAL A 155 -10.80 7.16 24.05
CA VAL A 155 -10.37 6.51 22.81
C VAL A 155 -9.32 7.39 22.15
N TYR A 156 -8.20 6.80 21.74
CA TYR A 156 -7.09 7.48 21.10
C TYR A 156 -6.88 6.95 19.68
N PHE A 157 -6.70 7.83 18.69
CA PHE A 157 -6.40 7.44 17.31
C PHE A 157 -5.59 8.52 16.59
N GLY A 158 -4.75 8.09 15.64
CA GLY A 158 -4.03 8.98 14.71
C GLY A 158 -4.82 9.21 13.43
N SER A 159 -4.52 10.28 12.71
CA SER A 159 -5.13 10.65 11.43
C SER A 159 -4.05 11.21 10.49
N GLY A 160 -4.29 11.08 9.19
CA GLY A 160 -3.42 11.60 8.13
C GLY A 160 -3.29 13.13 8.10
N ASP A 161 -4.10 13.85 8.88
CA ASP A 161 -4.05 15.31 9.00
C ASP A 161 -3.00 15.79 10.01
N GLY A 162 -2.01 14.95 10.29
CA GLY A 162 -0.91 15.22 11.22
C GLY A 162 -1.35 15.35 12.68
N LYS A 163 -2.47 14.74 13.08
CA LYS A 163 -3.00 14.83 14.46
C LYS A 163 -3.29 13.49 15.13
N VAL A 164 -3.11 13.48 16.46
CA VAL A 164 -3.65 12.46 17.37
C VAL A 164 -4.85 13.04 18.10
N TYR A 165 -5.95 12.28 18.10
CA TYR A 165 -7.19 12.64 18.74
C TYR A 165 -7.39 11.82 20.01
N CYS A 166 -7.88 12.47 21.07
CA CYS A 166 -8.49 11.81 22.22
C CYS A 166 -9.95 12.19 22.30
N VAL A 167 -10.83 11.19 22.28
CA VAL A 167 -12.27 11.39 22.36
C VAL A 167 -12.87 10.65 23.55
N ASN A 168 -13.99 11.15 24.05
CA ASN A 168 -14.78 10.46 25.06
C ASN A 168 -15.45 9.22 24.46
N ARG A 169 -15.24 8.05 25.08
CA ARG A 169 -15.71 6.75 24.58
C ARG A 169 -17.23 6.66 24.41
N THR A 170 -17.97 7.35 25.27
CA THR A 170 -19.43 7.28 25.33
C THR A 170 -20.10 8.09 24.23
N ASN A 171 -19.60 9.29 23.94
CA ASN A 171 -20.30 10.26 23.07
C ASN A 171 -19.45 10.81 21.91
N GLY A 172 -18.18 10.45 21.79
CA GLY A 172 -17.30 10.90 20.72
C GLY A 172 -16.82 12.34 20.85
N ASN A 173 -17.14 13.05 21.94
CA ASN A 173 -16.67 14.42 22.13
C ASN A 173 -15.14 14.45 22.21
N ILE A 174 -14.53 15.31 21.41
CA ILE A 174 -13.09 15.57 21.44
C ILE A 174 -12.72 16.14 22.82
N ILE A 175 -11.76 15.50 23.48
CA ILE A 175 -11.19 15.92 24.77
C ILE A 175 -9.96 16.79 24.52
N TRP A 176 -9.06 16.32 23.66
CA TRP A 176 -7.89 17.06 23.20
C TRP A 176 -7.43 16.56 21.82
N ILE A 177 -6.62 17.39 21.16
CA ILE A 177 -5.95 17.09 19.89
C ILE A 177 -4.48 17.45 20.04
N HIS A 178 -3.58 16.56 19.63
CA HIS A 178 -2.15 16.83 19.50
C HIS A 178 -1.79 16.95 18.02
N ARG A 179 -1.07 18.00 17.63
CA ARG A 179 -0.49 18.16 16.28
C ARG A 179 0.96 17.69 16.30
N ALA A 180 1.36 16.89 15.32
CA ALA A 180 2.76 16.57 15.06
C ALA A 180 3.57 17.84 14.76
N HIS A 181 4.90 17.78 14.87
CA HIS A 181 5.77 18.77 14.22
C HIS A 181 5.50 18.77 12.72
N THR A 182 5.75 19.90 12.04
CA THR A 182 5.87 19.89 10.58
C THR A 182 7.17 19.22 10.15
N GLU A 183 7.28 18.87 8.87
CA GLU A 183 8.55 18.43 8.29
C GLU A 183 9.70 19.41 8.57
N GLU A 184 9.48 20.72 8.41
CA GLU A 184 10.52 21.71 8.69
C GLU A 184 10.82 21.83 10.19
N GLU A 185 9.79 21.85 11.05
CA GLU A 185 9.98 21.90 12.50
C GLU A 185 10.78 20.68 13.01
N ALA A 186 10.46 19.49 12.49
CA ALA A 186 11.14 18.26 12.84
C ALA A 186 12.59 18.24 12.32
N ALA A 187 12.82 18.67 11.08
CA ALA A 187 14.15 18.77 10.49
C ALA A 187 15.04 19.74 11.28
N GLU A 188 14.54 20.92 11.62
CA GLU A 188 15.28 21.93 12.38
C GLU A 188 15.54 21.49 13.83
N GLN A 189 14.55 20.93 14.51
CA GLN A 189 14.66 20.58 15.92
C GLN A 189 15.53 19.33 16.15
N PHE A 190 15.47 18.36 15.26
CA PHE A 190 16.09 17.04 15.45
C PHE A 190 17.22 16.71 14.49
N ASP A 191 17.60 17.63 13.59
CA ASP A 191 18.64 17.44 12.56
C ASP A 191 18.32 16.21 11.69
N LEU A 192 17.09 16.19 11.17
CA LEU A 192 16.55 15.11 10.34
C LEU A 192 16.41 15.55 8.89
N GLU A 193 16.71 14.64 7.98
CA GLU A 193 16.37 14.76 6.57
C GLU A 193 15.03 14.04 6.35
N ILE A 194 13.99 14.81 6.06
CA ILE A 194 12.60 14.33 5.92
C ILE A 194 12.16 14.57 4.48
N HIS A 195 11.57 13.54 3.88
CA HIS A 195 11.07 13.53 2.50
C HIS A 195 9.62 13.03 2.41
N ASN A 196 8.91 13.00 3.53
CA ASN A 196 7.56 12.46 3.65
C ASN A 196 6.72 13.38 4.53
N VAL A 197 5.41 13.18 4.47
CA VAL A 197 4.40 13.99 5.15
C VAL A 197 4.27 13.75 6.65
N ASP A 198 3.65 14.73 7.34
CA ASP A 198 3.21 14.58 8.72
C ASP A 198 1.92 13.76 8.81
N TRP A 199 2.05 12.43 8.87
CA TRP A 199 0.92 11.51 8.82
C TRP A 199 1.01 10.49 9.96
N PHE A 200 -0.04 10.35 10.78
CA PHE A 200 -0.09 9.35 11.84
C PHE A 200 -0.69 8.02 11.33
N GLU A 201 0.08 7.29 10.51
CA GLU A 201 -0.33 5.95 10.02
C GLU A 201 -0.13 4.87 11.11
N GLY A 202 0.87 5.05 11.97
CA GLY A 202 1.19 4.13 13.05
C GLY A 202 0.05 3.96 14.06
N ASN A 203 -0.27 2.71 14.42
CA ASN A 203 -1.30 2.44 15.44
C ASN A 203 -0.86 2.91 16.83
N ILE A 204 -1.83 3.33 17.66
CA ILE A 204 -1.56 3.86 19.01
C ILE A 204 -1.17 2.75 19.99
N ALA A 205 -0.08 2.97 20.74
CA ALA A 205 0.35 2.13 21.85
C ALA A 205 0.31 2.89 23.19
N MET A 206 0.53 2.17 24.28
CA MET A 206 0.48 2.74 25.64
C MET A 206 1.57 2.15 26.53
N LEU A 207 2.12 2.99 27.39
CA LEU A 207 3.10 2.66 28.42
C LEU A 207 2.44 2.30 29.76
N ALA A 208 3.20 1.69 30.67
CA ALA A 208 2.71 1.26 31.98
C ALA A 208 2.28 2.44 32.89
N ASP A 209 2.80 3.64 32.64
CA ASP A 209 2.37 4.86 33.32
C ASP A 209 1.11 5.50 32.68
N GLY A 210 0.59 4.89 31.61
CA GLY A 210 -0.55 5.35 30.84
C GLY A 210 -0.22 6.40 29.77
N SER A 211 1.01 6.88 29.63
CA SER A 211 1.35 7.72 28.49
C SER A 211 1.18 6.95 27.17
N ILE A 212 0.73 7.64 26.13
CA ILE A 212 0.47 7.04 24.83
C ILE A 212 1.66 7.21 23.89
N LEU A 213 1.82 6.29 22.95
CA LEU A 213 2.85 6.32 21.93
C LEU A 213 2.19 6.36 20.54
N ALA A 214 2.58 7.33 19.71
CA ALA A 214 2.06 7.53 18.36
C ALA A 214 3.19 7.74 17.36
N GLY A 215 3.35 6.80 16.42
CA GLY A 215 4.36 6.89 15.35
C GLY A 215 3.86 7.75 14.20
N ASN A 216 4.74 8.59 13.65
CA ASN A 216 4.43 9.49 12.55
C ASN A 216 5.43 9.35 11.41
N ASP A 217 4.99 9.72 10.21
CA ASP A 217 5.76 9.64 8.98
C ASP A 217 6.91 10.67 8.87
N ASN A 218 6.89 11.70 9.73
CA ASN A 218 8.02 12.59 10.00
C ASN A 218 9.15 11.97 10.86
N GLN A 219 9.21 10.64 10.94
CA GLN A 219 10.24 9.85 11.62
C GLN A 219 10.25 9.94 13.15
N ILE A 220 9.25 10.58 13.75
CA ILE A 220 9.16 10.76 15.20
C ILE A 220 8.09 9.83 15.80
N LEU A 221 8.49 9.09 16.84
CA LEU A 221 7.57 8.42 17.76
C LEU A 221 7.32 9.32 18.97
N TYR A 222 6.11 9.84 19.06
CA TYR A 222 5.68 10.76 20.10
C TYR A 222 5.24 10.01 21.35
N ARG A 223 5.71 10.42 22.53
CA ARG A 223 5.15 10.01 23.82
C ARG A 223 4.31 11.16 24.38
N LEU A 224 2.99 10.95 24.51
CA LEU A 224 2.06 12.01 24.91
C LEU A 224 1.41 11.72 26.26
N ASN A 225 1.10 12.78 26.99
CA ASN A 225 0.29 12.70 28.19
C ASN A 225 -1.16 12.31 27.82
N ARG A 226 -1.65 11.18 28.33
CA ARG A 226 -2.99 10.66 28.00
C ARG A 226 -4.15 11.60 28.37
N THR A 227 -3.94 12.55 29.26
CA THR A 227 -4.98 13.46 29.77
C THR A 227 -4.97 14.81 29.07
N THR A 228 -3.80 15.34 28.69
CA THR A 228 -3.69 16.67 28.08
C THR A 228 -3.34 16.66 26.60
N GLY A 229 -2.72 15.58 26.11
CA GLY A 229 -2.15 15.52 24.75
C GLY A 229 -0.78 16.18 24.65
N ASP A 230 -0.24 16.72 25.75
CA ASP A 230 1.07 17.38 25.74
C ASP A 230 2.20 16.36 25.50
N PRO A 231 3.22 16.70 24.70
CA PRO A 231 4.38 15.84 24.51
C PRO A 231 5.18 15.71 25.81
N ILE A 232 5.61 14.48 26.09
CA ILE A 232 6.49 14.12 27.20
C ILE A 232 7.91 13.93 26.67
N ASP A 233 8.07 13.05 25.67
CA ASP A 233 9.35 12.68 25.06
C ASP A 233 9.17 12.31 23.59
N TYR A 234 10.29 12.18 22.87
CA TYR A 234 10.35 11.76 21.47
C TYR A 234 11.37 10.63 21.29
N TYR A 235 11.07 9.68 20.41
CA TYR A 235 12.02 8.67 19.95
C TYR A 235 12.16 8.74 18.44
N LEU A 236 13.40 8.83 17.96
CA LEU A 236 13.68 9.05 16.54
C LEU A 236 13.88 7.74 15.79
N GLY A 237 13.16 7.60 14.68
CA GLY A 237 13.41 6.62 13.63
C GLY A 237 14.48 7.10 12.66
N ASN A 238 14.43 6.59 11.44
CA ASN A 238 15.24 7.05 10.31
C ASN A 238 14.42 7.21 9.03
N GLU A 239 13.11 7.00 9.13
CA GLU A 239 12.09 7.09 8.08
C GLU A 239 10.70 6.87 8.76
N MET A 240 9.61 6.73 7.99
CA MET A 240 8.22 6.64 8.42
C MET A 240 7.94 5.51 9.43
N LEU A 241 6.91 5.69 10.26
CA LEU A 241 6.64 4.85 11.43
C LEU A 241 5.23 4.27 11.44
N TRP A 242 5.00 3.25 10.60
CA TRP A 242 3.69 2.59 10.48
C TRP A 242 3.45 1.48 11.52
N SER A 243 4.53 0.94 12.11
CA SER A 243 4.41 -0.14 13.09
C SER A 243 3.92 0.38 14.45
N MET A 244 2.95 -0.32 15.07
CA MET A 244 2.60 -0.07 16.46
C MET A 244 3.80 -0.43 17.35
N PRO A 245 4.31 0.48 18.19
CA PRO A 245 5.44 0.16 19.05
C PRO A 245 5.09 -0.92 20.08
N ALA A 246 6.04 -1.83 20.35
CA ALA A 246 5.93 -2.81 21.42
C ALA A 246 6.76 -2.40 22.64
N VAL A 247 6.22 -2.69 23.83
CA VAL A 247 6.79 -2.21 25.09
C VAL A 247 6.93 -3.39 26.06
N ASN A 248 8.15 -3.64 26.51
CA ASN A 248 8.36 -4.50 27.67
C ASN A 248 8.28 -3.64 28.95
N SER A 249 7.14 -3.75 29.65
CA SER A 249 6.84 -2.99 30.87
C SER A 249 7.71 -3.35 32.08
N LYS A 250 8.39 -4.49 32.08
CA LYS A 250 9.29 -4.91 33.18
C LYS A 250 10.72 -4.44 32.97
N THR A 251 11.14 -4.20 31.73
CA THR A 251 12.50 -3.77 31.40
C THR A 251 12.60 -2.35 30.85
N ASN A 252 11.46 -1.68 30.67
CA ASN A 252 11.36 -0.36 30.05
C ASN A 252 12.04 -0.29 28.67
N ASN A 253 11.88 -1.36 27.90
CA ASN A 253 12.38 -1.43 26.53
C ASN A 253 11.22 -1.16 25.56
N LEU A 254 11.44 -0.21 24.68
CA LEU A 254 10.57 0.13 23.56
C LEU A 254 11.16 -0.46 22.28
N PHE A 255 10.30 -0.96 21.37
CA PHE A 255 10.68 -1.49 20.06
C PHE A 255 9.73 -1.00 18.98
N PHE A 256 10.26 -0.58 17.84
CA PHE A 256 9.47 -0.18 16.66
C PHE A 256 10.27 -0.34 15.38
N GLY A 257 9.55 -0.51 14.27
CA GLY A 257 10.07 -0.56 12.91
C GLY A 257 9.88 0.75 12.14
N THR A 258 10.71 0.96 11.11
CA THR A 258 10.61 2.05 10.12
C THR A 258 10.50 1.48 8.71
N THR A 259 10.04 2.26 7.73
CA THR A 259 9.83 1.77 6.35
C THR A 259 10.99 2.04 5.37
N ASN A 260 12.18 2.40 5.90
CA ASN A 260 13.40 2.60 5.09
C ASN A 260 13.82 1.33 4.30
N PHE A 261 14.21 1.49 3.04
CA PHE A 261 14.59 0.34 2.20
C PHE A 261 16.05 -0.12 2.31
N ALA A 262 16.95 0.74 2.78
CA ALA A 262 18.41 0.52 2.66
C ALA A 262 19.13 0.35 4.01
N LEU A 263 18.62 0.99 5.05
CA LEU A 263 19.27 1.07 6.37
C LEU A 263 18.69 0.07 7.36
N LYS A 264 19.21 0.09 8.58
CA LYS A 264 18.63 -0.66 9.70
C LYS A 264 17.26 -0.07 10.06
N THR A 265 16.25 -0.92 10.09
CA THR A 265 14.84 -0.53 10.19
C THR A 265 14.17 -0.92 11.50
N PHE A 266 14.91 -1.50 12.45
CA PHE A 266 14.32 -1.94 13.72
C PHE A 266 15.08 -1.39 14.93
N PHE A 267 14.38 -0.63 15.76
CA PHE A 267 14.96 0.21 16.80
C PHE A 267 14.55 -0.29 18.19
N SER A 268 15.44 -0.09 19.15
CA SER A 268 15.12 -0.22 20.57
C SER A 268 15.60 0.96 21.38
N TYR A 269 14.75 1.44 22.28
CA TYR A 269 15.01 2.55 23.20
C TYR A 269 14.78 2.14 24.65
N ASN A 270 15.53 2.76 25.56
CA ASN A 270 15.21 2.77 26.98
C ASN A 270 14.22 3.92 27.23
N ILE A 271 13.03 3.59 27.74
CA ILE A 271 11.97 4.57 27.99
C ILE A 271 12.35 5.55 29.10
N GLU A 272 12.97 5.08 30.19
CA GLU A 272 13.33 5.91 31.34
C GLU A 272 14.40 6.96 30.99
N THR A 273 15.34 6.60 30.12
CA THR A 273 16.47 7.48 29.79
C THR A 273 16.32 8.18 28.45
N GLY A 274 15.31 7.83 27.64
CA GLY A 274 15.16 8.30 26.26
C GLY A 274 16.26 7.81 25.28
N LYS A 275 17.16 6.91 25.70
CA LYS A 275 18.37 6.58 24.92
C LYS A 275 18.16 5.34 24.07
N LYS A 276 18.58 5.44 22.80
CA LYS A 276 18.66 4.30 21.87
C LYS A 276 19.58 3.23 22.44
N ARG A 277 19.06 2.01 22.60
CA ARG A 277 19.82 0.85 23.10
C ARG A 277 20.53 0.12 21.97
N TRP A 278 19.82 -0.16 20.89
CA TRP A 278 20.37 -0.88 19.74
C TRP A 278 19.50 -0.65 18.48
N THR A 279 20.10 -0.92 17.32
CA THR A 279 19.40 -1.02 16.04
C THR A 279 19.79 -2.29 15.31
N SER A 280 18.78 -2.96 14.75
CA SER A 280 18.88 -4.18 13.96
C SER A 280 18.00 -4.05 12.71
N GLY A 281 17.73 -5.15 12.02
CA GLY A 281 17.14 -5.11 10.68
C GLY A 281 18.21 -5.12 9.58
N GLY A 282 17.75 -4.93 8.34
CA GLY A 282 18.56 -4.89 7.13
C GLY A 282 17.75 -4.26 6.01
N LEU A 283 18.10 -4.57 4.75
CA LEU A 283 17.33 -4.12 3.58
C LEU A 283 15.84 -4.46 3.74
N GLY A 284 14.98 -3.47 3.53
CA GLY A 284 13.54 -3.61 3.54
C GLY A 284 12.82 -3.01 4.75
N SER A 285 11.65 -2.45 4.44
CA SER A 285 10.72 -1.78 5.34
C SER A 285 10.14 -2.69 6.41
N VAL A 286 9.79 -2.13 7.58
CA VAL A 286 9.08 -2.82 8.67
C VAL A 286 7.80 -2.03 9.00
N ALA A 287 6.69 -2.40 8.36
CA ALA A 287 5.35 -1.91 8.76
C ALA A 287 4.69 -2.83 9.80
N ALA A 288 5.03 -4.12 9.79
CA ALA A 288 4.51 -5.08 10.76
C ALA A 288 4.86 -4.65 12.19
N SER A 289 3.89 -4.74 13.09
CA SER A 289 4.07 -4.40 14.49
C SER A 289 4.82 -5.52 15.22
N PRO A 290 5.86 -5.21 16.01
CA PRO A 290 6.63 -6.22 16.72
C PRO A 290 5.80 -6.95 17.79
N LEU A 291 6.05 -8.24 17.92
CA LEU A 291 5.53 -9.10 18.98
C LEU A 291 6.61 -9.34 20.03
N LEU A 292 6.25 -9.25 21.31
CA LEU A 292 7.11 -9.70 22.42
C LEU A 292 6.67 -11.09 22.85
N THR A 293 7.62 -12.02 22.90
CA THR A 293 7.28 -13.41 23.26
C THR A 293 7.05 -13.60 24.76
N SER A 294 7.57 -12.68 25.58
CA SER A 294 7.46 -12.64 27.05
C SER A 294 7.87 -11.26 27.58
N THR A 295 7.37 -10.89 28.76
CA THR A 295 7.83 -9.71 29.53
C THR A 295 9.18 -9.91 30.23
N LYS A 296 9.74 -11.12 30.25
CA LYS A 296 11.03 -11.38 30.92
C LYS A 296 12.22 -10.76 30.15
N GLU A 297 13.31 -10.45 30.87
CA GLU A 297 14.53 -9.84 30.29
C GLU A 297 15.15 -10.68 29.14
N LYS A 298 15.01 -12.00 29.21
CA LYS A 298 15.47 -12.94 28.17
C LYS A 298 14.38 -13.33 27.17
N GLY A 299 13.29 -12.55 27.07
CA GLY A 299 12.32 -12.68 26.00
C GLY A 299 12.91 -12.35 24.63
N ALA A 300 12.22 -12.77 23.58
CA ALA A 300 12.48 -12.38 22.21
C ALA A 300 11.50 -11.29 21.74
N VAL A 301 11.91 -10.57 20.70
CA VAL A 301 11.04 -9.69 19.92
C VAL A 301 11.04 -10.21 18.49
N ILE A 302 9.84 -10.38 17.91
CA ILE A 302 9.62 -10.97 16.60
C ILE A 302 8.96 -9.94 15.69
N VAL A 303 9.48 -9.80 14.48
CA VAL A 303 8.97 -8.82 13.52
C VAL A 303 9.18 -9.29 12.07
N GLY A 304 8.17 -9.10 11.24
CA GLY A 304 8.22 -9.33 9.80
C GLY A 304 8.71 -8.10 9.04
N GLY A 305 9.40 -8.31 7.93
CA GLY A 305 9.83 -7.23 7.03
C GLY A 305 9.24 -7.38 5.63
N TYR A 306 9.15 -6.26 4.91
CA TYR A 306 8.77 -6.23 3.50
C TYR A 306 9.75 -6.93 2.59
N ASP A 307 10.96 -7.15 3.08
CA ASP A 307 11.89 -8.00 2.39
C ASP A 307 11.40 -9.45 2.30
N GLY A 308 10.36 -9.84 3.04
CA GLY A 308 9.75 -11.16 3.10
C GLY A 308 10.42 -12.06 4.15
N ILE A 309 11.05 -11.48 5.18
CA ILE A 309 11.79 -12.23 6.20
C ILE A 309 11.20 -11.92 7.58
N LEU A 310 10.74 -12.96 8.26
CA LEU A 310 10.42 -12.94 9.68
C LEU A 310 11.69 -13.11 10.50
N ARG A 311 11.89 -12.27 11.52
CA ARG A 311 13.09 -12.28 12.36
C ARG A 311 12.73 -12.31 13.83
N ALA A 312 13.53 -13.03 14.61
CA ALA A 312 13.54 -12.92 16.05
C ALA A 312 14.85 -12.31 16.54
N TYR A 313 14.75 -11.37 17.47
CA TYR A 313 15.89 -10.74 18.13
C TYR A 313 15.80 -10.91 19.64
N THR A 314 16.95 -10.86 20.31
CA THR A 314 17.00 -10.67 21.75
C THR A 314 16.45 -9.29 22.10
N GLN A 315 15.57 -9.20 23.09
CA GLN A 315 15.07 -7.89 23.56
C GLN A 315 16.19 -7.00 24.11
N LYS A 316 17.18 -7.59 24.80
CA LYS A 316 18.24 -6.86 25.50
C LYS A 316 19.24 -6.13 24.56
N ASN A 317 19.64 -6.77 23.46
CA ASN A 317 20.76 -6.26 22.64
C ASN A 317 20.59 -6.45 21.13
N GLY A 318 19.40 -6.82 20.66
CA GLY A 318 19.08 -6.86 19.23
C GLY A 318 19.82 -7.94 18.44
N LYS A 319 20.46 -8.91 19.10
CA LYS A 319 21.11 -10.02 18.40
C LYS A 319 20.06 -10.92 17.76
N GLN A 320 20.25 -11.27 16.50
CA GLN A 320 19.31 -12.13 15.78
C GLN A 320 19.41 -13.56 16.32
N LEU A 321 18.28 -14.08 16.80
CA LEU A 321 18.12 -15.46 17.27
C LEU A 321 17.92 -16.40 16.08
N TRP A 322 17.04 -16.03 15.17
CA TRP A 322 16.77 -16.75 13.92
C TRP A 322 16.09 -15.82 12.91
N LYS A 323 16.02 -16.28 11.66
CA LYS A 323 15.25 -15.66 10.58
C LYS A 323 14.66 -16.72 9.64
N VAL A 324 13.50 -16.44 9.06
CA VAL A 324 12.77 -17.33 8.16
C VAL A 324 12.21 -16.51 7.00
N GLY A 325 12.38 -16.99 5.77
CA GLY A 325 11.85 -16.32 4.58
C GLY A 325 10.50 -16.90 4.16
N THR A 326 9.53 -16.04 3.90
CA THR A 326 8.28 -16.33 3.19
C THR A 326 8.48 -16.16 1.67
N ASN A 327 7.49 -16.48 0.84
CA ASN A 327 7.63 -16.38 -0.61
C ASN A 327 7.41 -14.95 -1.14
N ASP A 328 6.84 -14.04 -0.34
CA ASP A 328 6.65 -12.62 -0.65
C ASP A 328 6.81 -11.77 0.63
N HIS A 329 6.57 -10.46 0.53
CA HIS A 329 6.67 -9.51 1.63
C HIS A 329 5.75 -9.87 2.81
N ILE A 330 6.12 -9.35 3.98
CA ILE A 330 5.32 -9.46 5.21
C ILE A 330 4.86 -8.06 5.60
N TYR A 331 3.56 -7.81 5.45
CA TYR A 331 2.90 -6.62 5.99
C TYR A 331 2.24 -6.89 7.35
N SER A 332 1.60 -8.05 7.48
CA SER A 332 0.92 -8.47 8.70
C SER A 332 1.87 -8.67 9.88
N SER A 333 1.39 -8.33 11.07
CA SER A 333 2.12 -8.55 12.34
C SER A 333 2.05 -10.02 12.78
N PRO A 334 3.12 -10.60 13.35
CA PRO A 334 3.09 -11.98 13.88
C PRO A 334 2.19 -12.09 15.11
N GLY A 335 1.52 -13.24 15.29
CA GLY A 335 0.79 -13.64 16.50
C GLY A 335 1.44 -14.82 17.24
N GLN A 336 0.98 -15.12 18.45
CA GLN A 336 1.51 -16.21 19.28
C GLN A 336 0.38 -17.00 19.96
N LEU A 337 0.40 -18.33 19.79
CA LEU A 337 -0.51 -19.26 20.47
C LEU A 337 -0.11 -19.49 21.93
N SER A 338 -0.99 -20.11 22.73
CA SER A 338 -0.73 -20.41 24.15
C SER A 338 0.52 -21.27 24.40
N ASN A 339 0.87 -22.14 23.45
CA ASN A 339 2.06 -23.00 23.50
C ASN A 339 3.35 -22.31 23.02
N GLY A 340 3.27 -21.03 22.63
CA GLY A 340 4.38 -20.24 22.10
C GLY A 340 4.57 -20.29 20.59
N THR A 341 3.81 -21.11 19.85
CA THR A 341 3.87 -21.16 18.37
C THR A 341 3.61 -19.79 17.78
N ILE A 342 4.44 -19.38 16.82
CA ILE A 342 4.32 -18.09 16.13
C ILE A 342 3.49 -18.26 14.87
N ILE A 343 2.47 -17.44 14.69
CA ILE A 343 1.63 -17.40 13.49
C ILE A 343 1.99 -16.17 12.68
N GLN A 344 2.38 -16.36 11.43
CA GLN A 344 2.76 -15.29 10.53
C GLN A 344 2.05 -15.45 9.19
N PRO A 345 1.04 -14.62 8.90
CA PRO A 345 0.54 -14.46 7.54
C PRO A 345 1.55 -13.71 6.65
N SER A 346 1.43 -13.83 5.33
CA SER A 346 2.27 -13.12 4.38
C SER A 346 1.50 -12.82 3.09
N ALA A 347 1.98 -11.83 2.35
CA ALA A 347 1.40 -11.42 1.08
C ALA A 347 1.59 -12.45 -0.06
N ASP A 348 2.27 -13.57 0.21
CA ASP A 348 2.29 -14.72 -0.70
C ASP A 348 1.01 -15.56 -0.66
N GLY A 349 0.06 -15.19 0.20
CA GLY A 349 -1.18 -15.92 0.40
C GLY A 349 -1.01 -17.08 1.38
N SER A 350 0.01 -17.08 2.23
CA SER A 350 0.28 -18.18 3.14
C SER A 350 0.27 -17.75 4.60
N ILE A 351 -0.22 -18.64 5.46
CA ILE A 351 -0.17 -18.53 6.92
C ILE A 351 0.82 -19.57 7.42
N TYR A 352 1.88 -19.08 8.06
CA TYR A 352 2.97 -19.92 8.57
C TYR A 352 2.85 -20.07 10.08
N ALA A 353 2.84 -21.31 10.57
CA ALA A 353 3.10 -21.58 11.98
C ALA A 353 4.54 -21.99 12.19
N LEU A 354 5.21 -21.35 13.15
CA LEU A 354 6.63 -21.54 13.39
C LEU A 354 6.90 -21.93 14.83
N GLU A 355 7.80 -22.89 14.98
CA GLU A 355 8.42 -23.22 16.25
C GLU A 355 9.21 -21.99 16.75
N PRO A 356 8.94 -21.51 17.97
CA PRO A 356 9.38 -20.19 18.36
C PRO A 356 10.89 -20.07 18.60
N THR A 357 11.59 -21.15 18.99
CA THR A 357 13.00 -21.05 19.37
C THR A 357 13.96 -21.03 18.18
N LYS A 358 13.57 -21.62 17.04
CA LYS A 358 14.41 -21.75 15.84
C LYS A 358 13.75 -21.19 14.58
N GLY A 359 12.47 -20.84 14.62
CA GLY A 359 11.71 -20.46 13.43
C GLY A 359 11.48 -21.61 12.46
N LYS A 360 11.43 -22.86 12.93
CA LYS A 360 11.12 -23.99 12.04
C LYS A 360 9.64 -23.94 11.68
N ILE A 361 9.29 -23.95 10.39
CA ILE A 361 7.90 -24.09 9.95
C ILE A 361 7.34 -25.44 10.46
N LEU A 362 6.22 -25.37 11.19
CA LEU A 362 5.47 -26.50 11.74
C LEU A 362 4.38 -26.93 10.76
N TRP A 363 3.61 -25.97 10.28
CA TRP A 363 2.58 -26.15 9.25
C TRP A 363 2.42 -24.84 8.45
N LYS A 364 1.77 -24.98 7.29
CA LYS A 364 1.43 -23.91 6.36
C LYS A 364 -0.06 -24.06 6.00
N PHE A 365 -0.74 -22.95 5.78
CA PHE A 365 -2.07 -22.90 5.17
C PHE A 365 -2.07 -21.85 4.06
N ASP A 366 -2.41 -22.27 2.84
CA ASP A 366 -2.42 -21.44 1.65
C ASP A 366 -3.84 -20.97 1.26
N THR A 367 -3.93 -19.68 0.93
CA THR A 367 -5.04 -19.01 0.27
C THR A 367 -4.65 -18.66 -1.16
N LEU A 368 -5.62 -18.23 -1.96
CA LEU A 368 -5.34 -17.85 -3.34
C LEU A 368 -4.68 -16.46 -3.39
N GLU A 369 -5.21 -15.55 -2.59
CA GLU A 369 -4.83 -14.14 -2.56
C GLU A 369 -3.87 -13.80 -1.42
N PRO A 370 -3.13 -12.68 -1.53
CA PRO A 370 -2.30 -12.15 -0.46
C PRO A 370 -3.04 -12.00 0.88
N ILE A 371 -2.32 -12.25 1.99
CA ILE A 371 -2.80 -11.99 3.35
C ILE A 371 -2.00 -10.84 3.96
N ARG A 372 -2.64 -9.67 4.06
CA ARG A 372 -2.11 -8.46 4.70
C ARG A 372 -2.63 -8.28 6.13
N SER A 373 -3.74 -8.94 6.44
CA SER A 373 -4.39 -8.98 7.74
C SER A 373 -3.51 -9.66 8.81
N SER A 374 -3.34 -9.03 9.98
CA SER A 374 -2.66 -9.64 11.12
C SER A 374 -3.59 -10.63 11.84
N PRO A 375 -3.09 -11.76 12.36
CA PRO A 375 -3.94 -12.79 12.93
C PRO A 375 -4.51 -12.35 14.28
N ALA A 376 -5.81 -12.55 14.48
CA ALA A 376 -6.45 -12.49 15.79
C ALA A 376 -6.62 -13.90 16.35
N ILE A 377 -6.27 -14.11 17.62
CA ILE A 377 -6.24 -15.43 18.24
C ILE A 377 -7.10 -15.40 19.50
N ASP A 378 -8.05 -16.32 19.62
CA ASP A 378 -8.90 -16.44 20.80
C ASP A 378 -8.27 -17.30 21.91
N GLY A 379 -8.99 -17.45 23.02
CA GLY A 379 -8.53 -18.21 24.18
C GLY A 379 -8.40 -19.72 23.93
N ASN A 380 -9.02 -20.25 22.86
CA ASN A 380 -8.88 -21.63 22.39
C ASN A 380 -7.78 -21.79 21.31
N ASP A 381 -7.00 -20.73 21.06
CA ASP A 381 -5.98 -20.66 20.02
C ASP A 381 -6.51 -20.78 18.57
N VAL A 382 -7.81 -20.55 18.32
CA VAL A 382 -8.32 -20.44 16.94
C VAL A 382 -7.83 -19.12 16.34
N ILE A 383 -7.38 -19.19 15.09
CA ILE A 383 -6.72 -18.11 14.36
C ILE A 383 -7.70 -17.53 13.33
N TYR A 384 -7.92 -16.22 13.37
CA TYR A 384 -8.76 -15.49 12.42
C TYR A 384 -7.91 -14.55 11.56
N VAL A 385 -8.06 -14.62 10.23
CA VAL A 385 -7.38 -13.72 9.27
C VAL A 385 -8.28 -13.32 8.11
N GLY A 386 -8.21 -12.06 7.70
CA GLY A 386 -8.78 -11.58 6.43
C GLY A 386 -7.82 -11.80 5.27
N SER A 387 -8.33 -11.96 4.06
CA SER A 387 -7.55 -12.20 2.84
C SER A 387 -7.93 -11.23 1.72
N GLY A 388 -7.06 -11.12 0.71
CA GLY A 388 -7.32 -10.34 -0.50
C GLY A 388 -8.51 -10.82 -1.33
N GLU A 389 -9.06 -12.02 -1.06
CA GLU A 389 -10.25 -12.56 -1.73
C GLU A 389 -11.57 -12.16 -1.05
N GLY A 390 -11.54 -11.22 -0.10
CA GLY A 390 -12.73 -10.79 0.63
C GLY A 390 -13.26 -11.83 1.60
N LYS A 391 -12.44 -12.82 1.98
CA LYS A 391 -12.81 -13.90 2.89
C LYS A 391 -12.15 -13.77 4.26
N LEU A 392 -12.95 -14.03 5.30
CA LEU A 392 -12.48 -14.25 6.67
C LEU A 392 -12.27 -15.76 6.88
N PHE A 393 -11.05 -16.16 7.21
CA PHE A 393 -10.69 -17.53 7.53
C PHE A 393 -10.61 -17.74 9.05
N ALA A 394 -11.10 -18.88 9.52
CA ALA A 394 -10.85 -19.41 10.86
C ALA A 394 -10.08 -20.72 10.75
N ILE A 395 -8.93 -20.81 11.45
CA ILE A 395 -7.99 -21.93 11.36
C ILE A 395 -7.73 -22.47 12.76
N ASN A 396 -7.74 -23.80 12.90
CA ASN A 396 -7.45 -24.46 14.17
C ASN A 396 -5.93 -24.38 14.49
N PRO A 397 -5.52 -24.55 15.77
CA PRO A 397 -4.11 -24.50 16.18
C PRO A 397 -3.16 -25.47 15.43
N ASP A 398 -3.71 -26.55 14.88
CA ASP A 398 -2.97 -27.57 14.13
C ASP A 398 -2.82 -27.25 12.62
N GLY A 399 -3.34 -26.10 12.18
CA GLY A 399 -3.28 -25.65 10.79
C GLY A 399 -4.45 -26.11 9.92
N THR A 400 -5.40 -26.88 10.48
CA THR A 400 -6.59 -27.31 9.72
C THR A 400 -7.63 -26.20 9.62
N LEU A 401 -8.33 -26.15 8.48
CA LEU A 401 -9.43 -25.21 8.30
C LEU A 401 -10.55 -25.49 9.30
N ARG A 402 -11.04 -24.44 9.96
CA ARG A 402 -12.25 -24.51 10.78
C ARG A 402 -13.48 -24.11 9.98
N TRP A 403 -13.45 -22.92 9.38
CA TRP A 403 -14.47 -22.41 8.45
C TRP A 403 -13.95 -21.19 7.70
N VAL A 404 -14.64 -20.81 6.63
CA VAL A 404 -14.44 -19.56 5.89
C VAL A 404 -15.79 -18.85 5.76
N TYR A 405 -15.78 -17.52 5.77
CA TYR A 405 -16.94 -16.70 5.49
C TYR A 405 -16.61 -15.63 4.43
N GLN A 406 -17.35 -15.59 3.33
CA GLN A 406 -17.22 -14.57 2.28
C GLN A 406 -17.88 -13.27 2.73
N LEU A 407 -17.11 -12.18 2.78
CA LEU A 407 -17.56 -10.86 3.20
C LEU A 407 -17.73 -9.91 2.02
N ILE A 408 -16.75 -9.85 1.12
CA ILE A 408 -16.75 -8.90 0.00
C ILE A 408 -16.67 -9.64 -1.32
N THR A 409 -17.63 -9.42 -2.22
CA THR A 409 -17.64 -10.01 -3.58
C THR A 409 -17.47 -8.97 -4.68
N GLU A 410 -17.39 -7.68 -4.32
CA GLU A 410 -17.14 -6.58 -5.26
C GLU A 410 -15.71 -6.68 -5.83
N ASN A 411 -15.43 -5.94 -6.92
CA ASN A 411 -14.11 -5.95 -7.55
C ASN A 411 -12.97 -5.56 -6.60
N ARG A 412 -13.27 -4.70 -5.62
CA ARG A 412 -12.32 -4.22 -4.62
C ARG A 412 -12.63 -4.89 -3.27
N ASN A 413 -12.05 -6.07 -3.08
CA ASN A 413 -12.43 -7.02 -2.03
C ASN A 413 -11.37 -7.26 -0.97
N ASP A 414 -10.27 -6.49 -0.95
CA ASP A 414 -9.19 -6.74 0.01
C ASP A 414 -9.63 -6.46 1.46
N LEU A 415 -9.49 -7.46 2.34
CA LEU A 415 -9.66 -7.31 3.79
C LEU A 415 -8.32 -6.92 4.42
N ASN A 416 -7.89 -5.69 4.13
CA ASN A 416 -6.63 -5.14 4.62
C ASN A 416 -6.59 -4.92 6.14
N SER A 417 -7.74 -4.68 6.77
CA SER A 417 -7.79 -4.56 8.23
C SER A 417 -7.57 -5.91 8.92
N SER A 418 -7.07 -5.87 10.16
CA SER A 418 -6.92 -7.07 10.98
C SER A 418 -8.17 -7.31 11.83
N PRO A 419 -8.64 -8.56 11.99
CA PRO A 419 -9.80 -8.82 12.80
C PRO A 419 -9.61 -8.39 14.28
N GLY A 420 -10.69 -7.91 14.88
CA GLY A 420 -10.82 -7.64 16.32
C GLY A 420 -11.83 -8.58 16.95
N LEU A 421 -11.53 -9.07 18.16
CA LEU A 421 -12.37 -10.05 18.84
C LEU A 421 -13.28 -9.38 19.86
N GLY A 422 -14.59 -9.53 19.69
CA GLY A 422 -15.58 -9.06 20.66
C GLY A 422 -16.16 -10.17 21.53
N PRO A 423 -17.14 -9.82 22.38
CA PRO A 423 -17.79 -10.78 23.26
C PRO A 423 -18.57 -11.87 22.49
N ASP A 424 -19.04 -11.60 21.28
CA ASP A 424 -19.92 -12.49 20.51
C ASP A 424 -19.36 -12.99 19.18
N GLY A 425 -18.30 -12.35 18.68
CA GLY A 425 -17.80 -12.67 17.34
C GLY A 425 -16.61 -11.83 16.92
N ILE A 426 -16.30 -11.96 15.64
CA ILE A 426 -15.17 -11.35 14.96
C ILE A 426 -15.66 -10.11 14.23
N TYR A 427 -14.91 -9.03 14.35
CA TYR A 427 -15.13 -7.78 13.62
C TYR A 427 -13.98 -7.53 12.68
N ILE A 428 -14.26 -7.17 11.43
CA ILE A 428 -13.24 -6.90 10.42
C ILE A 428 -13.80 -5.94 9.38
N ALA A 429 -12.93 -5.20 8.71
CA ALA A 429 -13.29 -4.28 7.64
C ALA A 429 -12.34 -4.41 6.44
N GLY A 430 -12.65 -3.74 5.33
CA GLY A 430 -11.80 -3.78 4.15
C GLY A 430 -12.04 -2.62 3.18
N GLU A 431 -11.48 -2.76 1.99
CA GLU A 431 -11.48 -1.71 0.97
C GLU A 431 -12.88 -1.39 0.42
N SER A 432 -13.88 -2.24 0.63
CA SER A 432 -15.28 -1.91 0.30
C SER A 432 -15.81 -0.75 1.15
N GLY A 433 -15.19 -0.44 2.29
CA GLY A 433 -15.70 0.55 3.24
C GLY A 433 -16.77 -0.03 4.17
N GLU A 434 -16.83 -1.35 4.29
CA GLU A 434 -17.76 -2.03 5.19
C GLU A 434 -17.06 -2.51 6.45
N ILE A 435 -17.78 -2.40 7.56
CA ILE A 435 -17.46 -3.00 8.85
C ILE A 435 -18.34 -4.23 9.00
N PHE A 436 -17.72 -5.39 9.09
CA PHE A 436 -18.40 -6.67 9.22
C PHE A 436 -18.32 -7.19 10.66
N PHE A 437 -19.40 -7.85 11.07
CA PHE A 437 -19.44 -8.71 12.25
C PHE A 437 -19.83 -10.12 11.82
N VAL A 438 -19.09 -11.11 12.32
CA VAL A 438 -19.40 -12.53 12.15
C VAL A 438 -19.43 -13.20 13.52
N PRO A 439 -20.57 -13.74 13.98
CA PRO A 439 -20.64 -14.47 15.24
C PRO A 439 -19.67 -15.66 15.23
N TYR A 440 -19.09 -15.98 16.39
CA TYR A 440 -18.20 -17.13 16.49
C TYR A 440 -18.89 -18.42 16.03
N ASP A 441 -18.22 -19.16 15.15
CA ASP A 441 -18.70 -20.43 14.60
C ASP A 441 -20.07 -20.35 13.91
N TYR A 442 -20.56 -19.16 13.53
CA TYR A 442 -21.78 -19.02 12.74
C TYR A 442 -21.77 -19.94 11.51
N PRO A 443 -20.69 -20.03 10.70
CA PRO A 443 -20.63 -20.95 9.55
C PRO A 443 -20.79 -22.44 9.89
N LEU A 444 -20.64 -22.83 11.16
CA LEU A 444 -20.82 -24.20 11.64
C LEU A 444 -22.22 -24.46 12.21
N THR A 445 -23.06 -23.44 12.38
CA THR A 445 -24.45 -23.58 12.85
C THR A 445 -25.35 -24.14 11.75
N THR A 446 -26.54 -24.64 12.12
CA THR A 446 -27.53 -25.09 11.13
C THR A 446 -27.90 -24.00 10.11
N VAL A 447 -28.02 -22.75 10.57
CA VAL A 447 -28.36 -21.61 9.69
C VAL A 447 -27.15 -21.22 8.83
N GLY A 448 -25.97 -21.12 9.43
CA GLY A 448 -24.75 -20.77 8.69
C GLY A 448 -24.34 -21.81 7.65
N LEU A 449 -24.58 -23.10 7.89
CA LEU A 449 -24.37 -24.15 6.87
C LEU A 449 -25.29 -24.02 5.65
N ALA A 450 -26.43 -23.34 5.79
CA ALA A 450 -27.33 -23.02 4.69
C ALA A 450 -27.00 -21.68 4.00
N ASP A 451 -26.09 -20.89 4.59
CA ASP A 451 -25.64 -19.61 4.05
C ASP A 451 -24.62 -19.85 2.93
N PRO A 452 -24.83 -19.36 1.70
CA PRO A 452 -23.90 -19.56 0.58
C PRO A 452 -22.54 -18.89 0.79
N ASN A 453 -22.42 -17.96 1.75
CA ASN A 453 -21.14 -17.33 2.09
C ASN A 453 -20.31 -18.16 3.06
N SER A 454 -20.88 -19.22 3.66
CA SER A 454 -20.18 -20.11 4.58
C SER A 454 -19.53 -21.27 3.85
N PHE A 455 -18.25 -21.50 4.11
CA PHE A 455 -17.53 -22.66 3.59
C PHE A 455 -16.94 -23.46 4.75
N VAL A 456 -17.17 -24.77 4.71
CA VAL A 456 -16.66 -25.76 5.66
C VAL A 456 -16.08 -26.93 4.88
N GLY A 457 -15.07 -27.62 5.42
CA GLY A 457 -14.43 -28.72 4.70
C GLY A 457 -13.02 -29.03 5.18
N THR A 458 -12.30 -29.83 4.39
CA THR A 458 -11.05 -30.48 4.82
C THR A 458 -9.78 -29.67 4.59
N GLY A 459 -9.81 -28.48 4.00
CA GLY A 459 -8.60 -27.69 3.77
C GLY A 459 -8.72 -26.56 2.75
N GLU A 460 -7.59 -26.20 2.17
CA GLU A 460 -7.39 -25.14 1.18
C GLU A 460 -8.20 -25.42 -0.10
N VAL A 461 -8.93 -24.43 -0.61
CA VAL A 461 -9.62 -24.54 -1.91
C VAL A 461 -8.75 -23.88 -2.98
N LEU A 462 -7.77 -24.63 -3.46
CA LEU A 462 -6.76 -24.18 -4.43
C LEU A 462 -6.63 -25.15 -5.61
N PRO A 463 -6.04 -24.72 -6.74
CA PRO A 463 -5.68 -25.63 -7.83
C PRO A 463 -4.77 -26.77 -7.34
N ASP A 464 -4.85 -27.91 -8.04
CA ASP A 464 -3.95 -29.06 -7.84
C ASP A 464 -2.47 -28.69 -8.07
N ASN A 465 -1.56 -29.63 -7.81
CA ASN A 465 -0.14 -29.45 -8.13
C ASN A 465 0.03 -29.17 -9.64
N GLY A 466 0.72 -28.09 -9.97
CA GLY A 466 0.81 -27.62 -11.34
C GLY A 466 1.40 -26.21 -11.47
N ILE A 467 1.43 -25.75 -12.71
CA ILE A 467 1.93 -24.43 -13.09
C ILE A 467 0.77 -23.71 -13.75
N TYR A 468 0.43 -22.54 -13.23
CA TYR A 468 -0.72 -21.78 -13.67
C TYR A 468 -0.28 -20.35 -13.99
N LEU A 469 -0.77 -19.81 -15.10
CA LEU A 469 -0.95 -18.37 -15.27
C LEU A 469 -2.41 -18.07 -14.96
N ILE A 470 -2.64 -17.35 -13.87
CA ILE A 470 -3.97 -16.97 -13.42
C ILE A 470 -4.27 -15.57 -13.93
N TYR A 471 -5.45 -15.37 -14.51
CA TYR A 471 -5.89 -14.04 -14.92
C TYR A 471 -6.08 -13.15 -13.68
N THR A 472 -5.56 -11.93 -13.75
CA THR A 472 -5.58 -10.98 -12.65
C THR A 472 -6.48 -9.81 -13.00
N THR A 473 -7.49 -9.55 -12.18
CA THR A 473 -8.42 -8.42 -12.38
C THR A 473 -7.70 -7.09 -12.19
N PRO A 474 -8.29 -5.97 -12.66
CA PRO A 474 -7.72 -4.64 -12.46
C PRO A 474 -7.40 -4.31 -10.99
N PHE A 475 -8.22 -4.78 -10.04
CA PHE A 475 -7.99 -4.57 -8.60
C PHE A 475 -7.16 -5.68 -7.94
N GLY A 476 -6.49 -6.50 -8.74
CA GLY A 476 -5.47 -7.45 -8.29
C GLY A 476 -5.98 -8.84 -7.97
N GLY A 477 -7.28 -9.07 -8.10
CA GLY A 477 -7.90 -10.37 -7.82
C GLY A 477 -7.48 -11.45 -8.82
N LEU A 478 -6.97 -12.57 -8.34
CA LEU A 478 -6.65 -13.78 -9.06
C LEU A 478 -7.91 -14.59 -9.36
N GLN A 479 -8.20 -14.77 -10.65
CA GLN A 479 -9.33 -15.55 -11.15
C GLN A 479 -8.83 -16.78 -11.93
N PRO A 480 -8.79 -17.97 -11.31
CA PRO A 480 -8.37 -19.20 -11.98
C PRO A 480 -9.20 -19.52 -13.22
N ASN A 481 -10.48 -19.12 -13.18
CA ASN A 481 -11.37 -19.14 -14.33
C ASN A 481 -11.49 -17.70 -14.87
N PRO A 482 -10.81 -17.37 -15.97
CA PRO A 482 -10.88 -16.03 -16.56
C PRO A 482 -12.29 -15.72 -17.09
N PRO A 483 -12.65 -14.44 -17.24
CA PRO A 483 -13.90 -14.08 -17.89
C PRO A 483 -13.90 -14.55 -19.35
N SER A 484 -15.06 -15.02 -19.82
CA SER A 484 -15.21 -15.40 -21.24
C SER A 484 -15.24 -14.21 -22.19
N LYS A 485 -15.50 -13.00 -21.68
CA LYS A 485 -15.59 -11.76 -22.43
C LYS A 485 -14.67 -10.69 -21.86
N ILE A 486 -14.06 -9.90 -22.74
CA ILE A 486 -13.22 -8.74 -22.40
C ILE A 486 -13.49 -7.58 -23.36
N ASP A 487 -13.16 -6.36 -22.94
CA ASP A 487 -13.19 -5.21 -23.84
C ASP A 487 -11.98 -5.21 -24.78
N ALA A 488 -12.17 -4.72 -26.01
CA ALA A 488 -11.12 -4.81 -27.03
C ALA A 488 -9.91 -3.89 -26.77
N ASN A 489 -10.02 -2.89 -25.89
CA ASN A 489 -8.89 -2.03 -25.50
C ASN A 489 -8.27 -2.44 -24.15
N GLN A 490 -8.81 -3.46 -23.47
CA GLN A 490 -8.44 -3.81 -22.10
C GLN A 490 -7.03 -4.43 -22.02
N PRO A 491 -6.11 -3.90 -21.18
CA PRO A 491 -4.88 -4.61 -20.86
C PRO A 491 -5.17 -5.89 -20.08
N LEU A 492 -4.43 -6.96 -20.35
CA LEU A 492 -4.60 -8.27 -19.70
C LEU A 492 -3.42 -8.56 -18.79
N THR A 493 -3.69 -8.85 -17.52
CA THR A 493 -2.67 -9.16 -16.53
C THR A 493 -2.77 -10.62 -16.12
N PHE A 494 -1.63 -11.30 -16.02
CA PHE A 494 -1.56 -12.69 -15.59
C PHE A 494 -0.49 -12.87 -14.51
N THR A 495 -0.82 -13.61 -13.46
CA THR A 495 0.07 -13.94 -12.35
C THR A 495 0.49 -15.41 -12.42
N LEU A 496 1.79 -15.67 -12.29
CA LEU A 496 2.37 -17.00 -12.14
C LEU A 496 2.06 -17.53 -10.74
N PHE A 497 1.38 -18.68 -10.72
CA PHE A 497 1.05 -19.42 -9.52
C PHE A 497 1.48 -20.88 -9.70
N VAL A 498 2.34 -21.38 -8.80
CA VAL A 498 2.90 -22.74 -8.90
C VAL A 498 2.63 -23.49 -7.61
N ARG A 499 2.04 -24.68 -7.76
CA ARG A 499 1.73 -25.61 -6.68
C ARG A 499 2.58 -26.86 -6.81
N ASP A 500 3.28 -27.24 -5.75
CA ASP A 500 4.07 -28.47 -5.68
C ASP A 500 3.89 -29.12 -4.31
N ASN A 501 3.59 -30.42 -4.29
CA ASN A 501 3.28 -31.19 -3.08
C ASN A 501 2.22 -30.56 -2.15
N GLY A 502 1.24 -29.85 -2.71
CA GLY A 502 0.17 -29.20 -1.95
C GLY A 502 0.54 -27.82 -1.41
N ASP A 503 1.73 -27.29 -1.71
CA ASP A 503 2.16 -25.96 -1.28
C ASP A 503 2.29 -25.01 -2.48
N THR A 504 1.92 -23.75 -2.26
CA THR A 504 2.32 -22.64 -3.14
C THR A 504 3.80 -22.40 -2.95
N ILE A 505 4.57 -22.46 -4.05
CA ILE A 505 6.02 -22.30 -4.03
C ILE A 505 6.46 -21.00 -4.70
N LEU A 506 7.56 -20.43 -4.19
CA LEU A 506 8.22 -19.30 -4.84
C LEU A 506 8.73 -19.69 -6.25
N SER A 507 8.24 -18.96 -7.25
CA SER A 507 8.56 -19.16 -8.66
C SER A 507 8.65 -17.84 -9.42
N GLU A 508 9.48 -17.78 -10.46
CA GLU A 508 9.58 -16.62 -11.37
C GLU A 508 9.51 -17.03 -12.84
N ILE A 509 9.02 -16.14 -13.70
CA ILE A 509 9.02 -16.25 -15.16
C ILE A 509 10.46 -16.13 -15.68
N ASP A 510 10.89 -17.05 -16.55
CA ASP A 510 12.12 -16.89 -17.31
C ASP A 510 11.88 -16.05 -18.57
N THR A 511 12.12 -14.74 -18.42
CA THR A 511 11.90 -13.73 -19.46
C THR A 511 12.63 -13.99 -20.77
N LYS A 512 13.70 -14.81 -20.78
CA LYS A 512 14.42 -15.17 -22.01
C LYS A 512 13.69 -16.19 -22.87
N SER A 513 12.80 -16.97 -22.26
CA SER A 513 12.05 -18.04 -22.91
C SER A 513 10.57 -17.73 -23.06
N PHE A 514 10.12 -16.64 -22.46
CA PHE A 514 8.73 -16.23 -22.45
C PHE A 514 8.32 -15.69 -23.84
N SER A 515 7.21 -16.20 -24.35
CA SER A 515 6.65 -15.81 -25.65
C SER A 515 5.14 -15.74 -25.58
N VAL A 516 4.56 -14.85 -26.39
CA VAL A 516 3.12 -14.64 -26.52
C VAL A 516 2.80 -14.64 -28.00
N SER A 517 1.77 -15.39 -28.39
CA SER A 517 1.19 -15.35 -29.74
C SER A 517 -0.30 -15.05 -29.66
N VAL A 518 -0.78 -14.20 -30.56
CA VAL A 518 -2.19 -13.80 -30.65
C VAL A 518 -2.75 -14.28 -32.00
N SER A 519 -3.93 -14.90 -32.00
CA SER A 519 -4.50 -15.59 -33.17
C SER A 519 -4.62 -14.74 -34.44
N ASN A 520 -4.82 -13.43 -34.29
CA ASN A 520 -5.05 -12.49 -35.38
C ASN A 520 -3.82 -11.63 -35.72
N GLY A 521 -2.68 -11.84 -35.05
CA GLY A 521 -1.45 -11.09 -35.29
C GLY A 521 -1.44 -9.64 -34.80
N VAL A 522 -2.39 -9.23 -33.95
CA VAL A 522 -2.39 -7.89 -33.33
C VAL A 522 -1.07 -7.64 -32.59
N SER A 523 -0.53 -6.43 -32.73
CA SER A 523 0.66 -6.01 -32.01
C SER A 523 0.37 -5.83 -30.52
N VAL A 524 1.19 -6.48 -29.69
CA VAL A 524 1.05 -6.49 -28.23
C VAL A 524 2.35 -6.06 -27.59
N LYS A 525 2.27 -5.13 -26.65
CA LYS A 525 3.37 -4.81 -25.76
C LYS A 525 3.32 -5.74 -24.55
N ILE A 526 4.42 -6.45 -24.31
CA ILE A 526 4.56 -7.41 -23.22
C ILE A 526 5.44 -6.78 -22.16
N ASN A 527 4.89 -6.57 -20.98
CA ASN A 527 5.64 -6.05 -19.83
C ASN A 527 5.64 -7.09 -18.72
N VAL A 528 6.80 -7.66 -18.42
CA VAL A 528 6.98 -8.55 -17.26
C VAL A 528 7.43 -7.71 -16.08
N ALA A 529 6.78 -7.90 -14.94
CA ALA A 529 7.14 -7.25 -13.70
C ALA A 529 8.60 -7.46 -13.28
N ALA A 530 9.12 -6.54 -12.48
CA ALA A 530 10.46 -6.68 -11.89
C ALA A 530 10.60 -7.91 -10.97
N ASN A 531 9.53 -8.25 -10.24
CA ASN A 531 9.49 -9.48 -9.44
C ASN A 531 9.31 -10.75 -10.28
N ARG A 532 9.04 -10.59 -11.59
CA ARG A 532 8.85 -11.65 -12.60
C ARG A 532 7.76 -12.67 -12.24
N ARG A 533 6.79 -12.26 -11.43
CA ARG A 533 5.63 -13.07 -11.05
C ARG A 533 4.38 -12.71 -11.82
N PHE A 534 4.32 -11.55 -12.47
CA PHE A 534 3.20 -11.18 -13.31
C PHE A 534 3.66 -10.56 -14.64
N VAL A 535 2.78 -10.65 -15.62
CA VAL A 535 2.95 -10.11 -16.96
C VAL A 535 1.71 -9.34 -17.38
N VAL A 536 1.90 -8.18 -18.00
CA VAL A 536 0.84 -7.35 -18.56
C VAL A 536 0.97 -7.32 -20.08
N LEU A 537 -0.10 -7.70 -20.77
CA LEU A 537 -0.25 -7.65 -22.22
C LEU A 537 -1.11 -6.45 -22.59
N THR A 538 -0.58 -5.54 -23.39
CA THR A 538 -1.28 -4.31 -23.78
C THR A 538 -1.42 -4.25 -25.30
N PRO A 539 -2.67 -4.25 -25.83
CA PRO A 539 -2.87 -4.09 -27.27
C PRO A 539 -2.40 -2.69 -27.68
N GLN A 540 -1.64 -2.59 -28.78
CA GLN A 540 -1.19 -1.28 -29.27
C GLN A 540 -2.31 -0.48 -29.93
N GLU A 541 -3.31 -1.17 -30.47
CA GLU A 541 -4.57 -0.61 -30.95
C GLU A 541 -5.73 -1.25 -30.16
N THR A 542 -6.49 -2.14 -30.80
CA THR A 542 -7.49 -3.00 -30.17
C THR A 542 -7.20 -4.47 -30.44
N TRP A 543 -7.66 -5.34 -29.56
CA TRP A 543 -7.51 -6.79 -29.67
C TRP A 543 -8.20 -7.37 -30.91
N MET A 544 -9.29 -6.77 -31.36
CA MET A 544 -10.08 -7.16 -32.53
C MET A 544 -10.68 -5.91 -33.16
N ASN A 545 -10.86 -5.94 -34.48
CA ASN A 545 -11.61 -4.92 -35.21
C ASN A 545 -13.10 -4.85 -34.75
N ASN A 546 -13.87 -3.97 -35.39
CA ASN A 546 -15.27 -3.71 -35.02
C ASN A 546 -16.20 -4.92 -35.17
N SER A 547 -15.86 -5.93 -35.98
CA SER A 547 -16.69 -7.14 -36.07
C SER A 547 -16.63 -8.03 -34.82
N GLY A 548 -15.68 -7.77 -33.91
CA GLY A 548 -15.49 -8.61 -32.73
C GLY A 548 -15.08 -10.03 -33.11
N GLY A 549 -15.28 -10.97 -32.18
CA GLY A 549 -15.03 -12.39 -32.40
C GLY A 549 -14.19 -13.05 -31.32
N GLU A 550 -13.62 -14.20 -31.67
CA GLU A 550 -12.79 -14.99 -30.76
C GLU A 550 -11.32 -14.55 -30.84
N LEU A 551 -10.76 -14.19 -29.68
CA LEU A 551 -9.36 -13.88 -29.48
C LEU A 551 -8.70 -15.07 -28.78
N LYS A 552 -7.65 -15.64 -29.39
CA LYS A 552 -6.81 -16.64 -28.72
C LYS A 552 -5.46 -16.03 -28.39
N ILE A 553 -5.03 -16.20 -27.16
CA ILE A 553 -3.72 -15.80 -26.67
C ILE A 553 -3.02 -17.04 -26.14
N SER A 554 -1.95 -17.45 -26.82
CA SER A 554 -1.09 -18.54 -26.34
C SER A 554 0.14 -17.94 -25.67
N ILE A 555 0.41 -18.35 -24.45
CA ILE A 555 1.55 -17.91 -23.64
C ILE A 555 2.38 -19.15 -23.33
N SER A 556 3.67 -19.11 -23.70
CA SER A 556 4.59 -20.21 -23.39
C SER A 556 5.93 -19.69 -22.85
N GLY A 557 6.57 -20.50 -22.02
CA GLY A 557 7.89 -20.17 -21.48
C GLY A 557 8.31 -21.09 -20.34
N ASN A 558 9.55 -20.96 -19.88
CA ASN A 558 10.02 -21.66 -18.70
C ASN A 558 9.73 -20.85 -17.44
N TYR A 559 9.61 -21.54 -16.30
CA TYR A 559 9.70 -20.91 -14.99
C TYR A 559 10.88 -21.46 -14.19
N ARG A 560 11.34 -20.66 -13.24
CA ARG A 560 12.47 -20.96 -12.36
C ARG A 560 12.00 -21.06 -10.91
N THR A 561 12.64 -21.96 -10.17
CA THR A 561 12.48 -22.12 -8.72
C THR A 561 13.85 -22.33 -8.08
N HIS A 562 13.90 -22.54 -6.75
CA HIS A 562 15.15 -22.73 -5.98
C HIS A 562 16.12 -21.54 -6.13
N MET A 563 15.56 -20.33 -6.17
CA MET A 563 16.33 -19.09 -6.28
C MET A 563 16.93 -18.71 -4.93
N SER A 564 18.04 -17.98 -4.96
CA SER A 564 18.54 -17.24 -3.80
C SER A 564 17.94 -15.84 -3.80
N ARG A 565 17.94 -15.15 -2.65
CA ARG A 565 17.36 -13.79 -2.54
C ARG A 565 18.19 -12.80 -1.75
N ILE A 566 18.03 -11.53 -2.09
CA ILE A 566 18.39 -10.35 -1.30
C ILE A 566 17.16 -9.45 -1.34
N GLY A 567 16.52 -9.17 -0.21
CA GLY A 567 15.19 -8.54 -0.27
C GLY A 567 14.17 -9.48 -0.92
N LEU A 568 13.29 -8.89 -1.75
CA LEU A 568 12.42 -9.60 -2.69
C LEU A 568 13.06 -9.75 -4.09
N LYS A 569 14.36 -9.48 -4.21
CA LYS A 569 15.10 -9.74 -5.45
C LYS A 569 15.63 -11.16 -5.46
N PHE A 570 15.28 -11.90 -6.50
CA PHE A 570 15.67 -13.30 -6.68
C PHE A 570 16.80 -13.47 -7.71
N PHE A 571 17.67 -14.45 -7.47
CA PHE A 571 18.86 -14.73 -8.26
C PHE A 571 19.04 -16.23 -8.50
N GLY A 572 19.63 -16.55 -9.65
CA GLY A 572 19.93 -17.93 -10.01
C GLY A 572 18.67 -18.76 -10.25
N GLY A 573 18.56 -19.88 -9.54
CA GLY A 573 17.48 -20.85 -9.72
C GLY A 573 17.72 -21.80 -10.90
N ARG A 574 16.82 -22.77 -11.04
CA ARG A 574 16.83 -23.75 -12.13
C ARG A 574 15.49 -23.78 -12.85
N LYS A 575 15.52 -24.06 -14.16
CA LYS A 575 14.32 -24.41 -14.92
C LYS A 575 13.64 -25.58 -14.20
N SER A 576 12.37 -25.40 -13.84
CA SER A 576 11.61 -26.39 -13.07
C SER A 576 10.40 -26.93 -13.83
N GLY A 577 10.03 -26.28 -14.92
CA GLY A 577 9.08 -26.80 -15.90
C GLY A 577 8.79 -25.78 -16.98
N VAL A 578 7.73 -26.04 -17.75
CA VAL A 578 7.31 -25.25 -18.91
C VAL A 578 5.85 -24.88 -18.73
N LEU A 579 5.56 -23.59 -18.87
CA LEU A 579 4.24 -23.04 -19.06
C LEU A 579 3.92 -23.12 -20.56
N ASP A 580 2.75 -23.65 -20.88
CA ASP A 580 2.14 -23.59 -22.21
C ASP A 580 0.63 -23.50 -21.99
N THR A 581 0.08 -22.29 -22.15
CA THR A 581 -1.30 -21.98 -21.78
C THR A 581 -1.96 -21.17 -22.87
N GLU A 582 -3.18 -21.56 -23.22
CA GLU A 582 -4.03 -20.83 -24.17
C GLU A 582 -5.21 -20.22 -23.41
N PHE A 583 -5.44 -18.93 -23.64
CA PHE A 583 -6.63 -18.22 -23.20
C PHE A 583 -7.49 -17.90 -24.40
N ILE A 584 -8.80 -18.14 -24.26
CA ILE A 584 -9.79 -17.84 -25.29
C ILE A 584 -10.75 -16.81 -24.70
N PHE A 585 -10.83 -15.66 -25.36
CA PHE A 585 -11.74 -14.58 -25.00
C PHE A 585 -12.67 -14.28 -26.17
N HIS A 586 -13.86 -13.80 -25.85
CA HIS A 586 -14.78 -13.25 -26.82
C HIS A 586 -14.83 -11.73 -26.70
N ILE A 587 -14.77 -11.04 -27.82
CA ILE A 587 -14.94 -9.59 -27.91
C ILE A 587 -16.22 -9.32 -28.68
N ASP A 588 -17.13 -8.59 -28.05
CA ASP A 588 -18.41 -8.26 -28.67
C ASP A 588 -18.20 -7.31 -29.88
N PRO A 589 -19.01 -7.45 -30.95
CA PRO A 589 -18.98 -6.53 -32.08
C PRO A 589 -19.34 -5.12 -31.62
N ARG A 590 -18.68 -4.12 -32.22
CA ARG A 590 -18.90 -2.71 -31.93
C ARG A 590 -19.54 -2.03 -33.13
N SER A 591 -20.64 -1.36 -32.89
CA SER A 591 -21.31 -0.53 -33.90
C SER A 591 -20.65 0.82 -33.98
N GLU A 592 -20.58 1.37 -35.19
CA GLU A 592 -20.10 2.73 -35.40
C GLU A 592 -20.90 3.71 -34.54
N SER A 593 -20.19 4.55 -33.78
CA SER A 593 -20.81 5.59 -32.97
C SER A 593 -19.98 6.85 -33.01
N ALA A 594 -20.66 8.00 -33.02
CA ALA A 594 -19.98 9.29 -32.96
C ALA A 594 -19.28 9.44 -31.60
N ASN A 595 -18.11 10.09 -31.62
CA ASN A 595 -17.44 10.50 -30.40
C ASN A 595 -18.34 11.50 -29.63
N PRO A 596 -18.75 11.21 -28.39
CA PRO A 596 -19.66 12.07 -27.63
C PRO A 596 -18.93 13.22 -26.92
N PHE A 597 -17.60 13.21 -26.88
CA PHE A 597 -16.81 14.15 -26.09
C PHE A 597 -16.55 15.44 -26.86
N GLN A 598 -16.61 16.56 -26.13
CA GLN A 598 -16.54 17.91 -26.69
C GLN A 598 -15.21 18.54 -26.31
N SER A 599 -14.51 19.09 -27.30
CA SER A 599 -13.44 20.06 -27.06
C SER A 599 -14.01 21.47 -27.12
N PRO A 600 -13.58 22.39 -26.25
CA PRO A 600 -14.07 23.76 -26.28
C PRO A 600 -13.66 24.43 -27.60
N GLU A 601 -14.62 25.08 -28.25
CA GLU A 601 -14.28 26.09 -29.27
C GLU A 601 -13.56 27.24 -28.56
N LEU A 602 -12.53 27.84 -29.19
CA LEU A 602 -11.66 28.89 -28.62
C LEU A 602 -12.40 30.21 -28.24
N ASN A 603 -13.74 30.21 -28.17
CA ASN A 603 -14.62 31.34 -27.85
C ASN A 603 -15.69 31.01 -26.79
N GLY A 604 -15.38 30.14 -25.81
CA GLY A 604 -16.28 29.84 -24.68
C GLY A 604 -17.22 28.65 -24.89
N GLY A 605 -16.82 27.68 -25.70
CA GLY A 605 -17.56 26.42 -25.87
C GLY A 605 -17.52 25.51 -24.64
N ASN A 606 -18.32 24.46 -24.66
CA ASN A 606 -18.29 23.44 -23.61
C ASN A 606 -17.07 22.52 -23.79
N SER A 607 -16.40 22.19 -22.68
CA SER A 607 -15.40 21.12 -22.60
C SER A 607 -15.98 19.92 -21.86
N THR A 608 -15.73 18.71 -22.38
CA THR A 608 -15.96 17.51 -21.60
C THR A 608 -14.90 17.36 -20.52
N VAL A 609 -15.32 17.11 -19.27
CA VAL A 609 -14.39 16.86 -18.16
C VAL A 609 -14.69 15.53 -17.48
N PHE A 610 -13.62 14.75 -17.30
CA PHE A 610 -13.63 13.45 -16.65
C PHE A 610 -13.13 13.57 -15.21
N GLU A 611 -13.66 12.73 -14.34
CA GLU A 611 -13.11 12.47 -13.01
C GLU A 611 -12.43 11.10 -13.01
N LEU A 612 -11.19 11.06 -12.53
CA LEU A 612 -10.43 9.85 -12.25
C LEU A 612 -10.26 9.76 -10.72
N SER A 613 -10.79 8.72 -10.10
CA SER A 613 -10.76 8.57 -8.64
C SER A 613 -10.61 7.11 -8.23
N ARG A 614 -10.44 6.84 -6.93
CA ARG A 614 -10.33 5.46 -6.40
C ARG A 614 -9.25 4.64 -7.09
N ILE A 615 -8.11 5.27 -7.38
CA ILE A 615 -7.01 4.63 -8.10
C ILE A 615 -6.40 3.57 -7.17
N SER A 616 -6.10 2.40 -7.71
CA SER A 616 -5.45 1.32 -6.97
C SER A 616 -4.48 0.57 -7.87
N ALA A 617 -3.26 0.40 -7.39
CA ALA A 617 -2.12 -0.14 -8.13
C ALA A 617 -1.60 -1.45 -7.50
N PRO A 618 -2.41 -2.50 -7.33
CA PRO A 618 -2.08 -3.65 -6.48
C PRO A 618 -0.86 -4.47 -6.94
N ASN A 619 -0.47 -4.38 -8.23
CA ASN A 619 0.58 -5.20 -8.84
C ASN A 619 1.65 -4.35 -9.52
N PRO A 620 2.96 -4.47 -9.17
CA PRO A 620 3.49 -5.24 -8.06
C PRO A 620 3.12 -4.54 -6.77
N SER A 621 2.79 -5.31 -5.73
CA SER A 621 2.68 -4.72 -4.40
C SER A 621 4.06 -4.18 -3.97
N MET A 622 4.20 -2.86 -3.84
CA MET A 622 5.41 -2.23 -3.30
C MET A 622 5.27 -2.04 -1.79
N LEU A 623 4.25 -1.27 -1.40
CA LEU A 623 3.78 -1.03 -0.04
C LEU A 623 2.26 -0.77 -0.16
N PRO A 624 1.34 -1.49 0.50
CA PRO A 624 -0.11 -1.27 0.44
C PRO A 624 -0.53 0.18 0.71
N SER A 625 0.13 0.89 1.65
CA SER A 625 -0.15 2.32 1.85
C SER A 625 0.05 3.12 0.57
N TYR A 626 1.12 2.89 -0.19
CA TYR A 626 1.31 3.55 -1.48
C TYR A 626 0.41 2.98 -2.57
N ASN A 627 0.30 1.67 -2.70
CA ASN A 627 -0.42 1.02 -3.79
C ASN A 627 -1.95 1.12 -3.67
N GLN A 628 -2.47 1.29 -2.46
CA GLN A 628 -3.90 1.22 -2.17
C GLN A 628 -4.38 2.45 -1.40
N ILE A 629 -3.79 2.84 -0.26
CA ILE A 629 -4.33 3.94 0.56
C ILE A 629 -4.11 5.29 -0.10
N GLY A 630 -2.85 5.58 -0.44
CA GLY A 630 -2.38 6.80 -1.07
C GLY A 630 -3.02 7.03 -2.43
N PHE A 631 -3.02 6.05 -3.33
CA PHE A 631 -3.70 6.22 -4.62
C PHE A 631 -5.22 6.41 -4.49
N ASP A 632 -5.82 5.86 -3.43
CA ASP A 632 -7.25 5.91 -3.23
C ASP A 632 -7.76 7.24 -2.65
N SER A 633 -6.85 8.05 -2.10
CA SER A 633 -7.10 9.44 -1.69
C SER A 633 -7.04 10.42 -2.85
N LEU A 634 -6.33 10.06 -3.94
CA LEU A 634 -6.13 10.93 -5.09
C LEU A 634 -7.39 11.03 -5.96
N HIS A 635 -7.72 12.26 -6.32
CA HIS A 635 -8.73 12.58 -7.33
C HIS A 635 -8.08 13.46 -8.40
N TYR A 636 -8.37 13.17 -9.66
CA TYR A 636 -7.91 13.98 -10.79
C TYR A 636 -9.09 14.38 -11.67
N LEU A 637 -9.02 15.61 -12.18
CA LEU A 637 -9.99 16.16 -13.12
C LEU A 637 -9.28 16.36 -14.45
N SER A 638 -9.82 15.79 -15.53
CA SER A 638 -9.18 15.80 -16.85
C SER A 638 -10.13 16.39 -17.89
N GLY A 639 -9.84 17.61 -18.36
CA GLY A 639 -10.67 18.32 -19.32
C GLY A 639 -10.13 18.20 -20.73
N VAL A 640 -11.03 18.05 -21.71
CA VAL A 640 -10.66 18.08 -23.12
C VAL A 640 -10.22 19.49 -23.51
N VAL A 641 -9.03 19.58 -24.11
CA VAL A 641 -8.45 20.82 -24.63
C VAL A 641 -8.72 20.98 -26.12
N ARG A 642 -8.42 19.94 -26.91
CA ARG A 642 -8.49 19.99 -28.37
C ARG A 642 -8.80 18.62 -28.96
N THR A 643 -9.52 18.62 -30.07
CA THR A 643 -9.70 17.44 -30.92
C THR A 643 -8.71 17.46 -32.09
N ASN A 644 -7.94 16.38 -32.23
CA ASN A 644 -7.11 16.04 -33.39
C ASN A 644 -7.89 15.03 -34.28
N PRO A 645 -7.42 14.72 -35.51
CA PRO A 645 -8.13 13.78 -36.39
C PRO A 645 -8.41 12.41 -35.75
N ASP A 646 -7.44 11.84 -35.03
CA ASP A 646 -7.52 10.47 -34.49
C ASP A 646 -7.50 10.41 -32.95
N SER A 647 -7.42 11.56 -32.28
CA SER A 647 -7.31 11.62 -30.82
C SER A 647 -7.81 12.95 -30.26
N MET A 648 -7.93 13.04 -28.94
CA MET A 648 -8.19 14.30 -28.23
C MET A 648 -7.06 14.54 -27.24
N ILE A 649 -6.71 15.80 -27.01
CA ILE A 649 -5.76 16.22 -25.98
C ILE A 649 -6.53 16.65 -24.75
N LEU A 650 -6.11 16.14 -23.60
CA LEU A 650 -6.69 16.44 -22.30
C LEU A 650 -5.64 17.09 -21.40
N TRP A 651 -6.11 17.91 -20.47
CA TRP A 651 -5.32 18.50 -19.41
C TRP A 651 -5.86 18.05 -18.06
N THR A 652 -4.99 17.42 -17.28
CA THR A 652 -5.33 16.86 -15.98
C THR A 652 -4.80 17.73 -14.86
N VAL A 653 -5.61 17.98 -13.83
CA VAL A 653 -5.24 18.67 -12.59
C VAL A 653 -5.67 17.88 -11.35
N GLY A 654 -5.03 18.15 -10.20
CA GLY A 654 -5.41 17.61 -8.90
C GLY A 654 -6.79 18.09 -8.43
N GLY A 655 -7.54 17.19 -7.80
CA GLY A 655 -8.81 17.48 -7.15
C GLY A 655 -8.86 16.93 -5.73
N LYS A 656 -9.84 17.40 -4.96
CA LYS A 656 -10.14 16.91 -3.60
C LYS A 656 -11.62 16.57 -3.45
N LEU A 657 -11.92 15.55 -2.66
CA LEU A 657 -13.29 15.17 -2.35
C LEU A 657 -13.88 16.09 -1.27
N THR A 658 -15.11 16.53 -1.48
CA THR A 658 -15.93 17.25 -0.48
C THR A 658 -17.27 16.54 -0.28
N ASP A 659 -18.08 17.01 0.68
CA ASP A 659 -19.45 16.51 0.88
C ASP A 659 -20.34 16.62 -0.38
N ASN A 660 -20.00 17.53 -1.30
CA ASN A 660 -20.73 17.78 -2.54
C ASN A 660 -20.07 17.14 -3.77
N GLY A 661 -19.11 16.24 -3.57
CA GLY A 661 -18.31 15.62 -4.63
C GLY A 661 -16.94 16.27 -4.81
N THR A 662 -16.26 15.88 -5.89
CA THR A 662 -14.89 16.30 -6.17
C THR A 662 -14.85 17.75 -6.67
N VAL A 663 -13.92 18.55 -6.17
CA VAL A 663 -13.63 19.91 -6.63
C VAL A 663 -12.16 20.01 -7.03
N VAL A 664 -11.80 21.03 -7.82
CA VAL A 664 -10.39 21.36 -8.07
C VAL A 664 -9.74 21.71 -6.73
N ASP A 665 -8.52 21.21 -6.49
CA ASP A 665 -7.73 21.62 -5.34
C ASP A 665 -6.59 22.53 -5.79
N SER A 666 -6.72 23.83 -5.56
CA SER A 666 -5.72 24.82 -5.96
C SER A 666 -4.41 24.74 -5.18
N ASN A 667 -4.37 23.97 -4.08
CA ASN A 667 -3.14 23.72 -3.33
C ASN A 667 -2.29 22.60 -3.95
N LEU A 668 -2.90 21.75 -4.78
CA LEU A 668 -2.24 20.66 -5.47
C LEU A 668 -1.49 21.18 -6.70
N ARG A 669 -0.29 20.64 -6.95
CA ARG A 669 0.61 21.09 -8.03
C ARG A 669 0.50 20.22 -9.28
N GLU A 670 -0.17 19.08 -9.19
CA GLU A 670 -0.30 18.06 -10.22
C GLU A 670 -0.99 18.66 -11.44
N ARG A 671 -0.25 18.66 -12.56
CA ARG A 671 -0.75 19.14 -13.84
C ARG A 671 -0.01 18.44 -14.97
N TYR A 672 -0.73 17.71 -15.81
CA TYR A 672 -0.11 16.90 -16.86
C TYR A 672 -1.08 16.61 -18.01
N PRO A 673 -0.58 16.46 -19.24
CA PRO A 673 -1.42 16.14 -20.37
C PRO A 673 -1.68 14.63 -20.51
N LEU A 674 -2.87 14.30 -21.00
CA LEU A 674 -3.22 12.96 -21.50
C LEU A 674 -3.73 13.08 -22.94
N LYS A 675 -3.63 12.00 -23.70
CA LYS A 675 -4.31 11.80 -24.98
C LYS A 675 -5.51 10.88 -24.76
N LEU A 676 -6.59 11.06 -25.52
CA LEU A 676 -7.76 10.18 -25.53
C LEU A 676 -8.02 9.67 -26.94
N ILE A 677 -8.24 8.36 -27.07
CA ILE A 677 -8.80 7.73 -28.26
C ILE A 677 -10.20 7.23 -27.92
N TYR A 678 -11.18 7.61 -28.75
CA TYR A 678 -12.52 7.05 -28.77
C TYR A 678 -12.67 6.13 -29.97
N ASP A 679 -12.95 4.85 -29.74
CA ASP A 679 -13.22 3.85 -30.79
C ASP A 679 -14.54 3.14 -30.51
N ASN A 680 -15.63 3.70 -31.03
CA ASN A 680 -16.94 3.04 -31.08
C ASN A 680 -17.44 2.53 -29.72
N GLY A 681 -17.30 3.37 -28.69
CA GLY A 681 -17.64 3.03 -27.30
C GLY A 681 -16.45 2.60 -26.45
N LEU A 682 -15.27 2.38 -27.02
CA LEU A 682 -14.04 2.21 -26.23
C LEU A 682 -13.40 3.57 -25.97
N VAL A 683 -12.93 3.79 -24.74
CA VAL A 683 -12.29 5.04 -24.31
C VAL A 683 -10.92 4.70 -23.75
N THR A 684 -9.86 5.23 -24.37
CA THR A 684 -8.48 4.97 -23.94
C THR A 684 -7.77 6.28 -23.66
N PHE A 685 -7.42 6.53 -22.40
CA PHE A 685 -6.58 7.66 -22.00
C PHE A 685 -5.12 7.20 -21.93
N PHE A 686 -4.16 7.99 -22.40
CA PHE A 686 -2.76 7.60 -22.33
C PHE A 686 -1.78 8.78 -22.41
N ASN A 687 -0.58 8.53 -21.93
CA ASN A 687 0.61 9.33 -22.21
C ASN A 687 1.80 8.35 -22.35
N TYR A 688 2.47 8.37 -23.50
CA TYR A 688 3.61 7.51 -23.82
C TYR A 688 4.90 8.31 -24.06
N ASP A 689 4.83 9.63 -23.90
CA ASP A 689 5.95 10.55 -24.11
C ASP A 689 6.62 10.91 -22.77
N GLY A 690 5.89 10.74 -21.66
CA GLY A 690 6.39 10.82 -20.29
C GLY A 690 5.86 12.02 -19.52
N PHE A 691 5.71 11.87 -18.20
CA PHE A 691 5.37 12.94 -17.26
C PHE A 691 5.67 12.50 -15.83
N LYS A 692 5.53 13.41 -14.86
CA LYS A 692 5.69 13.11 -13.43
C LYS A 692 4.42 13.48 -12.67
N ILE A 693 4.10 12.69 -11.64
CA ILE A 693 3.03 12.97 -10.68
C ILE A 693 3.69 13.14 -9.31
N ASN A 694 3.36 14.22 -8.60
CA ASN A 694 3.76 14.34 -7.21
C ASN A 694 2.87 13.41 -6.36
N PHE A 695 3.50 12.56 -5.56
CA PHE A 695 2.83 11.50 -4.82
C PHE A 695 2.71 11.89 -3.35
N ILE A 696 1.48 12.16 -2.88
CA ILE A 696 1.13 12.51 -1.49
C ILE A 696 2.03 13.63 -0.94
N GLY A 697 2.30 14.67 -1.73
CA GLY A 697 3.13 15.80 -1.30
C GLY A 697 4.61 15.49 -1.07
N SER A 698 5.05 14.23 -1.28
CA SER A 698 6.34 13.74 -0.75
C SER A 698 7.42 13.66 -1.82
N TRP A 699 7.13 13.07 -2.99
CA TRP A 699 8.13 12.84 -4.04
C TRP A 699 7.49 12.67 -5.41
N ASP A 700 8.30 12.85 -6.46
CA ASP A 700 7.82 12.79 -7.83
C ASP A 700 7.94 11.38 -8.40
N MET A 701 6.83 10.85 -8.89
CA MET A 701 6.75 9.58 -9.61
C MET A 701 6.81 9.83 -11.13
N PRO A 702 7.92 9.49 -11.80
CA PRO A 702 8.07 9.63 -13.24
C PRO A 702 7.47 8.42 -13.97
N PHE A 703 6.55 8.68 -14.88
CA PHE A 703 5.95 7.70 -15.76
C PHE A 703 6.46 7.88 -17.18
N GLY A 704 7.04 6.84 -17.76
CA GLY A 704 7.34 6.79 -19.19
C GLY A 704 6.19 6.21 -20.02
N ILE A 705 5.28 5.47 -19.38
CA ILE A 705 4.07 4.92 -19.99
C ILE A 705 2.94 5.04 -18.99
N TYR A 706 1.80 5.53 -19.44
CA TYR A 706 0.56 5.56 -18.68
C TYR A 706 -0.62 5.30 -19.61
N ARG A 707 -1.49 4.35 -19.28
CA ARG A 707 -2.69 4.01 -20.06
C ARG A 707 -3.84 3.65 -19.13
N ILE A 708 -4.98 4.26 -19.33
CA ILE A 708 -6.28 3.88 -18.75
C ILE A 708 -7.19 3.43 -19.88
N SER A 709 -7.87 2.31 -19.70
CA SER A 709 -8.83 1.73 -20.64
C SER A 709 -10.18 1.61 -19.95
N ALA A 710 -11.20 2.22 -20.55
CA ALA A 710 -12.59 2.23 -20.09
C ALA A 710 -13.53 2.06 -21.29
N THR A 711 -14.83 2.01 -21.01
CA THR A 711 -15.88 1.91 -22.03
C THR A 711 -16.96 2.96 -21.80
N TYR A 712 -17.61 3.38 -22.89
CA TYR A 712 -18.74 4.28 -22.94
C TYR A 712 -19.95 3.52 -23.47
N ASN A 713 -21.04 3.54 -22.73
CA ASN A 713 -22.29 2.95 -23.15
C ASN A 713 -23.08 3.95 -24.01
N THR A 714 -23.11 3.71 -25.31
CA THR A 714 -23.78 4.57 -26.30
C THR A 714 -25.30 4.65 -26.15
N THR A 715 -25.91 3.72 -25.41
CA THR A 715 -27.35 3.72 -25.13
C THR A 715 -27.70 4.58 -23.92
N THR A 716 -26.91 4.48 -22.84
CA THR A 716 -27.17 5.21 -21.60
C THR A 716 -26.50 6.57 -21.56
N GLY A 717 -25.49 6.80 -22.42
CA GLY A 717 -24.68 8.00 -22.44
C GLY A 717 -23.65 8.08 -21.31
N ASN A 718 -23.40 6.98 -20.60
CA ASN A 718 -22.54 6.94 -19.42
C ASN A 718 -21.25 6.16 -19.66
N LEU A 719 -20.17 6.57 -18.99
CA LEU A 719 -18.96 5.77 -18.86
C LEU A 719 -19.21 4.58 -17.92
N ASN A 720 -18.59 3.45 -18.24
CA ASN A 720 -18.43 2.37 -17.27
C ASN A 720 -17.50 2.87 -16.18
N PRO A 721 -17.93 2.88 -14.91
CA PRO A 721 -17.15 3.46 -13.84
C PRO A 721 -15.84 2.73 -13.61
N PHE A 722 -15.69 1.46 -14.01
CA PHE A 722 -14.47 0.70 -13.71
C PHE A 722 -13.49 0.71 -14.88
N GLY A 723 -12.42 1.50 -14.74
CA GLY A 723 -11.29 1.52 -15.68
C GLY A 723 -10.18 0.55 -15.26
N ALA A 724 -9.50 -0.02 -16.25
CA ALA A 724 -8.24 -0.74 -16.05
C ALA A 724 -7.07 0.18 -16.43
N PHE A 725 -5.99 0.20 -15.64
CA PHE A 725 -4.80 0.95 -16.00
C PHE A 725 -3.53 0.11 -15.98
N MET A 726 -2.57 0.55 -16.79
CA MET A 726 -1.19 0.07 -16.78
C MET A 726 -0.26 1.27 -16.90
N ALA A 727 0.82 1.25 -16.13
CA ALA A 727 1.86 2.25 -16.19
C ALA A 727 3.26 1.61 -16.13
N VAL A 728 4.26 2.33 -16.64
CA VAL A 728 5.68 2.00 -16.41
C VAL A 728 6.36 3.22 -15.82
N ALA A 729 6.79 3.10 -14.56
CA ALA A 729 7.51 4.13 -13.85
C ALA A 729 9.02 3.99 -14.02
N HIS A 730 9.74 5.12 -14.07
CA HIS A 730 11.20 5.19 -14.17
C HIS A 730 11.83 5.39 -12.78
N CYS A 731 11.99 4.31 -12.01
CA CYS A 731 12.40 4.43 -10.62
C CYS A 731 13.79 5.05 -10.42
N ASP A 732 14.67 5.05 -11.42
CA ASP A 732 15.99 5.70 -11.33
C ASP A 732 15.93 7.22 -11.20
N GLU A 733 14.83 7.82 -11.65
CA GLU A 733 14.59 9.26 -11.60
C GLU A 733 13.94 9.69 -10.26
N ILE A 734 13.65 8.74 -9.37
CA ILE A 734 13.12 9.03 -8.02
C ILE A 734 14.29 9.26 -7.07
N GLU A 735 14.49 10.53 -6.67
CA GLU A 735 15.66 11.02 -5.92
C GLU A 735 15.95 10.21 -4.63
N PHE A 736 14.94 9.97 -3.78
CA PHE A 736 15.10 9.29 -2.50
C PHE A 736 14.86 7.77 -2.57
N TYR A 737 13.73 7.34 -3.13
CA TYR A 737 13.30 5.94 -3.08
C TYR A 737 13.85 5.06 -4.20
N GLY A 738 14.29 5.64 -5.32
CA GLY A 738 14.60 4.91 -6.54
C GLY A 738 15.61 3.77 -6.36
N THR A 739 16.71 4.07 -5.67
CA THR A 739 17.75 3.09 -5.34
C THR A 739 17.21 1.99 -4.41
N GLY A 740 16.38 2.37 -3.43
CA GLY A 740 15.75 1.43 -2.50
C GLY A 740 14.84 0.43 -3.22
N LEU A 741 13.98 0.93 -4.11
CA LEU A 741 13.08 0.10 -4.93
C LEU A 741 13.86 -0.90 -5.80
N LYS A 742 14.98 -0.48 -6.38
CA LYS A 742 15.89 -1.37 -7.13
C LYS A 742 16.54 -2.45 -6.26
N LEU A 743 16.99 -2.09 -5.06
CA LEU A 743 17.63 -3.02 -4.13
C LEU A 743 16.64 -4.05 -3.60
N MET A 744 15.39 -3.65 -3.40
CA MET A 744 14.31 -4.51 -2.94
C MET A 744 13.74 -5.42 -4.03
N GLY A 745 14.05 -5.18 -5.30
CA GLY A 745 13.54 -5.97 -6.43
C GLY A 745 12.17 -5.52 -6.94
N MET A 746 11.76 -4.29 -6.60
CA MET A 746 10.49 -3.70 -7.06
C MET A 746 10.60 -3.09 -8.46
N SER A 747 11.79 -2.66 -8.87
CA SER A 747 12.08 -2.20 -10.23
C SER A 747 13.20 -3.02 -10.89
N GLU A 748 13.15 -3.13 -12.21
CA GLU A 748 14.14 -3.90 -12.96
C GLU A 748 15.51 -3.24 -12.86
N PHE A 749 16.51 -4.01 -12.45
CA PHE A 749 17.81 -3.46 -12.05
C PHE A 749 18.55 -2.75 -13.19
N LYS A 750 18.40 -3.25 -14.42
CA LYS A 750 19.10 -2.72 -15.60
C LYS A 750 18.46 -1.47 -16.18
N THR A 751 17.12 -1.42 -16.19
CA THR A 751 16.36 -0.36 -16.85
C THR A 751 15.83 0.68 -15.87
N GLY A 752 15.72 0.34 -14.59
CA GLY A 752 15.01 1.14 -13.59
C GLY A 752 13.50 1.09 -13.72
N TYR A 753 12.97 0.28 -14.64
CA TYR A 753 11.53 0.27 -14.92
C TYR A 753 10.74 -0.55 -13.93
N MET A 754 9.60 -0.01 -13.54
CA MET A 754 8.57 -0.72 -12.78
C MET A 754 7.27 -0.71 -13.57
N THR A 755 6.87 -1.89 -14.05
CA THR A 755 5.55 -2.08 -14.66
C THR A 755 4.52 -2.26 -13.57
N VAL A 756 3.48 -1.44 -13.59
CA VAL A 756 2.38 -1.44 -12.63
C VAL A 756 1.05 -1.68 -13.38
N SER A 757 0.16 -2.47 -12.81
CA SER A 757 -1.19 -2.69 -13.30
C SER A 757 -2.19 -2.50 -12.18
N GLY A 758 -3.32 -1.88 -12.52
CA GLY A 758 -4.33 -1.55 -11.53
C GLY A 758 -5.69 -1.20 -12.12
N GLY A 759 -6.54 -0.64 -11.27
CA GLY A 759 -7.88 -0.19 -11.60
C GLY A 759 -8.17 1.18 -11.00
N LEU A 760 -9.23 1.82 -11.49
CA LEU A 760 -9.71 3.10 -10.98
C LEU A 760 -11.18 3.31 -11.34
N ASN A 761 -11.77 4.32 -10.73
CA ASN A 761 -13.03 4.87 -11.17
C ASN A 761 -12.82 5.91 -12.29
N VAL A 762 -13.63 5.82 -13.34
CA VAL A 762 -13.68 6.80 -14.45
C VAL A 762 -15.11 7.30 -14.59
N GLY A 763 -15.33 8.59 -14.41
CA GLY A 763 -16.64 9.21 -14.50
C GLY A 763 -16.59 10.58 -15.19
N TYR A 764 -17.76 11.20 -15.30
CA TYR A 764 -17.85 12.62 -15.62
C TYR A 764 -17.71 13.44 -14.35
N TRP A 765 -16.97 14.55 -14.42
CA TRP A 765 -16.95 15.51 -13.33
C TRP A 765 -18.21 16.39 -13.38
N ASN A 766 -19.00 16.43 -12.31
CA ASN A 766 -20.31 17.09 -12.26
C ASN A 766 -21.24 16.60 -13.39
N SER A 767 -21.70 17.50 -14.27
CA SER A 767 -22.51 17.16 -15.44
C SER A 767 -21.68 16.64 -16.63
N GLY A 768 -20.36 16.56 -16.48
CA GLY A 768 -19.41 16.26 -17.54
C GLY A 768 -19.12 17.43 -18.47
N ILE A 769 -19.74 18.60 -18.23
CA ILE A 769 -19.57 19.80 -19.03
C ILE A 769 -18.99 20.91 -18.15
N TYR A 770 -17.85 21.43 -18.58
CA TYR A 770 -17.20 22.58 -17.96
C TYR A 770 -17.08 23.72 -18.97
N GLN A 771 -17.32 24.94 -18.50
CA GLN A 771 -17.32 26.15 -19.32
C GLN A 771 -16.14 27.03 -18.94
N MET A 772 -15.80 27.95 -19.85
CA MET A 772 -14.75 28.93 -19.63
C MET A 772 -14.99 29.68 -18.29
N PRO A 773 -13.98 29.74 -17.40
CA PRO A 773 -14.03 30.58 -16.21
C PRO A 773 -14.33 32.04 -16.57
N SER A 774 -15.08 32.73 -15.71
CA SER A 774 -15.37 34.15 -15.89
C SER A 774 -14.14 35.02 -15.60
N GLU A 775 -14.17 36.27 -16.05
CA GLU A 775 -13.20 37.30 -15.67
C GLU A 775 -11.73 36.99 -16.06
N VAL A 776 -11.50 36.22 -17.12
CA VAL A 776 -10.13 35.91 -17.59
C VAL A 776 -9.34 37.18 -17.95
N GLY A 777 -10.01 38.23 -18.46
CA GLY A 777 -9.38 39.47 -18.88
C GLY A 777 -8.74 39.37 -20.26
N THR A 778 -7.77 40.24 -20.53
CA THR A 778 -6.98 40.23 -21.78
C THR A 778 -5.66 39.51 -21.57
N LEU A 779 -5.26 38.68 -22.55
CA LEU A 779 -4.11 37.79 -22.49
C LEU A 779 -3.05 38.18 -23.53
N SER A 780 -1.77 38.02 -23.19
CA SER A 780 -0.65 38.17 -24.14
C SER A 780 0.39 37.08 -23.90
N PHE A 781 0.70 36.27 -24.92
CA PHE A 781 1.75 35.25 -24.85
C PHE A 781 3.09 35.84 -25.27
N ASN A 782 4.13 35.49 -24.52
CA ASN A 782 5.50 35.88 -24.80
C ASN A 782 6.41 34.64 -24.84
N VAL A 783 7.31 34.59 -25.82
CA VAL A 783 8.42 33.64 -25.84
C VAL A 783 9.64 34.33 -25.28
N ILE A 784 10.21 33.76 -24.24
CA ILE A 784 11.44 34.19 -23.58
C ILE A 784 12.42 33.03 -23.74
N ASP A 785 13.73 33.30 -23.80
CA ASP A 785 14.72 32.22 -23.87
C ASP A 785 14.54 31.24 -22.69
N GLY A 786 14.29 29.96 -23.00
CA GLY A 786 13.99 28.92 -22.01
C GLY A 786 12.63 29.02 -21.30
N CYS A 787 11.68 29.83 -21.77
CA CYS A 787 10.40 30.02 -21.07
C CYS A 787 9.26 30.53 -21.98
N VAL A 788 8.02 30.18 -21.65
CA VAL A 788 6.80 30.83 -22.17
C VAL A 788 6.13 31.57 -21.04
N SER A 789 5.64 32.80 -21.28
CA SER A 789 4.80 33.49 -20.31
C SER A 789 3.47 33.94 -20.91
N VAL A 790 2.45 34.01 -20.07
CA VAL A 790 1.14 34.58 -20.38
C VAL A 790 0.87 35.69 -19.38
N GLN A 791 0.78 36.91 -19.87
CA GLN A 791 0.44 38.09 -19.07
C GLN A 791 -1.04 38.39 -19.17
N LEU A 792 -1.62 38.78 -18.03
CA LEU A 792 -3.03 39.09 -17.88
C LEU A 792 -3.22 40.54 -17.46
N THR A 793 -4.11 41.25 -18.15
CA THR A 793 -4.57 42.59 -17.75
C THR A 793 -6.08 42.59 -17.63
N GLU A 794 -6.61 43.34 -16.66
CA GLU A 794 -8.06 43.41 -16.39
C GLU A 794 -8.67 42.03 -16.03
N SER A 795 -7.85 41.14 -15.46
CA SER A 795 -8.29 39.83 -15.00
C SER A 795 -8.87 39.88 -13.59
N GLY A 796 -9.98 39.17 -13.40
CA GLY A 796 -10.62 38.87 -12.12
C GLY A 796 -10.20 37.52 -11.54
N LEU A 797 -9.27 36.81 -12.18
CA LEU A 797 -8.78 35.52 -11.69
C LEU A 797 -7.87 35.68 -10.47
N ASN A 798 -8.15 34.95 -9.40
CA ASN A 798 -7.33 34.93 -8.19
C ASN A 798 -6.21 33.88 -8.30
N ALA A 799 -4.98 34.26 -7.94
CA ALA A 799 -3.81 33.39 -8.07
C ALA A 799 -3.88 32.11 -7.21
N THR A 800 -4.76 32.04 -6.20
CA THR A 800 -4.86 30.90 -5.27
C THR A 800 -6.18 30.13 -5.37
N GLU A 801 -7.14 30.58 -6.19
CA GLU A 801 -8.46 29.92 -6.30
C GLU A 801 -8.54 28.89 -7.42
N HIS A 802 -7.61 28.94 -8.38
CA HIS A 802 -7.55 28.04 -9.54
C HIS A 802 -6.15 27.45 -9.72
N VAL A 803 -6.08 26.40 -10.53
CA VAL A 803 -4.82 25.82 -11.00
C VAL A 803 -4.48 26.41 -12.36
N TYR A 804 -3.30 27.01 -12.51
CA TYR A 804 -2.86 27.62 -13.76
C TYR A 804 -1.69 26.87 -14.40
N SER A 805 -1.60 26.89 -15.73
CA SER A 805 -0.42 26.45 -16.49
C SER A 805 -0.48 26.88 -17.96
N ILE A 806 0.56 26.55 -18.72
CA ILE A 806 0.63 26.73 -20.17
C ILE A 806 0.86 25.35 -20.79
N LEU A 807 -0.13 24.79 -21.47
CA LEU A 807 0.05 23.53 -22.19
C LEU A 807 0.67 23.83 -23.57
N LEU A 808 1.76 23.13 -23.90
CA LEU A 808 2.44 23.24 -25.19
C LEU A 808 2.19 22.01 -26.04
N ILE A 809 1.75 22.22 -27.27
CA ILE A 809 1.43 21.16 -28.24
C ILE A 809 2.23 21.41 -29.53
N ASP A 810 2.95 20.40 -29.99
CA ASP A 810 3.71 20.46 -31.23
C ASP A 810 2.81 20.54 -32.48
N SER A 811 3.42 20.81 -33.64
CA SER A 811 2.71 20.84 -34.92
C SER A 811 2.05 19.53 -35.34
N ALA A 812 2.47 18.40 -34.76
CA ALA A 812 1.87 17.08 -34.98
C ALA A 812 0.68 16.80 -34.04
N GLY A 813 0.37 17.74 -33.14
CA GLY A 813 -0.73 17.61 -32.18
C GLY A 813 -0.37 16.84 -30.92
N ASN A 814 0.91 16.66 -30.61
CA ASN A 814 1.39 16.00 -29.39
C ASN A 814 1.73 17.02 -28.31
N PRO A 815 1.27 16.82 -27.06
CA PRO A 815 1.79 17.56 -25.92
C PRO A 815 3.29 17.36 -25.76
N LEU A 816 4.02 18.41 -25.41
CA LEU A 816 5.45 18.28 -25.11
C LEU A 816 5.64 17.53 -23.77
N PRO A 817 6.63 16.63 -23.65
CA PRO A 817 6.86 15.83 -22.44
C PRO A 817 7.62 16.64 -21.36
N LEU A 818 7.03 17.75 -20.92
CA LEU A 818 7.64 18.67 -19.95
C LEU A 818 7.18 18.37 -18.52
N TYR A 819 7.97 18.80 -17.53
CA TYR A 819 7.54 18.72 -16.14
C TYR A 819 6.65 19.92 -15.72
N TYR A 820 5.44 19.99 -16.28
CA TYR A 820 4.53 21.13 -16.08
C TYR A 820 4.24 21.47 -14.60
N SER A 821 4.19 20.48 -13.70
CA SER A 821 3.96 20.71 -12.28
C SER A 821 5.04 21.52 -11.59
N HIS A 822 6.31 21.24 -11.89
CA HIS A 822 7.43 21.95 -11.31
C HIS A 822 7.74 23.24 -12.06
N ASN A 823 7.57 23.21 -13.38
CA ASN A 823 8.05 24.28 -14.26
C ASN A 823 7.09 25.44 -14.41
N THR A 824 5.87 25.34 -13.84
CA THR A 824 4.89 26.42 -13.85
C THR A 824 5.02 27.35 -12.64
N GLN A 825 5.18 28.64 -12.88
CA GLN A 825 5.15 29.69 -11.86
C GLN A 825 3.92 30.60 -12.05
N VAL A 826 3.27 30.94 -10.94
CA VAL A 826 2.08 31.81 -10.89
C VAL A 826 2.47 33.09 -10.18
N ILE A 827 2.32 34.23 -10.84
CA ILE A 827 2.64 35.56 -10.28
C ILE A 827 1.34 36.33 -10.07
N SER A 828 1.19 36.89 -8.87
CA SER A 828 0.06 37.73 -8.50
C SER A 828 0.47 39.19 -8.28
N SER A 829 -0.50 40.08 -8.45
CA SER A 829 -0.40 41.46 -7.95
C SER A 829 -0.39 41.50 -6.41
N GLU A 830 -0.13 42.68 -5.84
CA GLU A 830 -0.26 42.92 -4.39
C GLU A 830 -1.68 42.64 -3.85
N SER A 831 -2.70 42.71 -4.71
CA SER A 831 -4.09 42.42 -4.34
C SER A 831 -4.47 40.93 -4.46
N GLY A 832 -3.52 40.04 -4.78
CA GLY A 832 -3.74 38.60 -4.92
C GLY A 832 -4.30 38.15 -6.28
N MET A 833 -4.50 39.09 -7.21
CA MET A 833 -5.03 38.78 -8.54
C MET A 833 -3.92 38.25 -9.45
N LEU A 834 -4.24 37.29 -10.31
CA LEU A 834 -3.30 36.74 -11.27
C LEU A 834 -2.83 37.83 -12.26
N SER A 835 -1.51 37.98 -12.38
CA SER A 835 -0.90 38.92 -13.32
C SER A 835 -0.11 38.23 -14.42
N GLU A 836 0.58 37.13 -14.11
CA GLU A 836 1.40 36.40 -15.09
C GLU A 836 1.51 34.93 -14.71
N VAL A 837 1.58 34.06 -15.72
CA VAL A 837 1.95 32.65 -15.56
C VAL A 837 3.13 32.36 -16.45
N LEU A 838 4.15 31.69 -15.92
CA LEU A 838 5.34 31.28 -16.64
C LEU A 838 5.44 29.76 -16.66
N LEU A 839 5.88 29.22 -17.79
CA LEU A 839 6.33 27.84 -17.93
C LEU A 839 7.79 27.87 -18.38
N SER A 840 8.70 27.51 -17.49
CA SER A 840 10.13 27.38 -17.79
C SER A 840 10.45 26.02 -18.41
N PHE A 841 11.59 25.93 -19.09
CA PHE A 841 12.13 24.68 -19.61
C PHE A 841 13.38 24.28 -18.82
N ASP A 842 13.49 23.00 -18.49
CA ASP A 842 14.69 22.47 -17.85
C ASP A 842 15.87 22.48 -18.84
N ASN A 843 17.11 22.52 -18.34
CA ASN A 843 18.31 22.60 -19.18
C ASN A 843 18.46 21.44 -20.20
N GLU A 844 17.78 20.32 -19.96
CA GLU A 844 17.78 19.13 -20.82
C GLU A 844 16.62 19.12 -21.83
N GLU A 845 15.65 20.03 -21.68
CA GLU A 845 14.47 20.13 -22.54
C GLU A 845 14.78 21.02 -23.77
N THR A 846 14.65 20.46 -24.97
CA THR A 846 14.78 21.23 -26.22
C THR A 846 13.41 21.44 -26.83
N VAL A 847 12.94 22.69 -26.82
CA VAL A 847 11.71 23.11 -27.50
C VAL A 847 12.09 23.85 -28.78
N GLY A 848 11.51 23.49 -29.92
CA GLY A 848 11.81 24.14 -31.19
C GLY A 848 10.70 23.94 -32.23
N GLY A 849 10.60 24.90 -33.15
CA GLY A 849 9.60 24.90 -34.22
C GLY A 849 8.27 25.57 -33.80
N SER A 850 7.24 25.36 -34.60
CA SER A 850 5.92 25.95 -34.36
C SER A 850 5.13 25.16 -33.32
N ILE A 851 4.83 25.80 -32.20
CA ILE A 851 4.19 25.23 -31.01
C ILE A 851 2.90 25.98 -30.71
N TYR A 852 1.80 25.25 -30.53
CA TYR A 852 0.57 25.83 -29.98
C TYR A 852 0.66 25.89 -28.46
N ALA A 853 0.66 27.10 -27.91
CA ALA A 853 0.54 27.33 -26.48
C ALA A 853 -0.93 27.55 -26.09
N TYR A 854 -1.39 26.86 -25.06
CA TYR A 854 -2.72 26.99 -24.47
C TYR A 854 -2.60 27.49 -23.04
N PHE A 855 -3.22 28.62 -22.73
CA PHE A 855 -3.30 29.07 -21.33
C PHE A 855 -4.41 28.30 -20.63
N MET A 856 -4.05 27.58 -19.57
CA MET A 856 -4.93 26.68 -18.83
C MET A 856 -5.37 27.32 -17.51
N VAL A 857 -6.68 27.30 -17.26
CA VAL A 857 -7.29 27.60 -15.96
C VAL A 857 -8.10 26.37 -15.55
N ASP A 858 -7.72 25.77 -14.42
CA ASP A 858 -8.13 24.44 -14.00
C ASP A 858 -7.92 23.42 -15.12
N THR A 859 -9.01 22.89 -15.69
CA THR A 859 -8.99 21.93 -16.81
C THR A 859 -9.26 22.59 -18.17
N TYR A 860 -9.55 23.89 -18.21
CA TYR A 860 -10.08 24.57 -19.40
C TYR A 860 -9.03 25.42 -20.11
N PRO A 861 -8.90 25.31 -21.45
CA PRO A 861 -8.03 26.17 -22.26
C PRO A 861 -8.70 27.52 -22.55
N VAL A 862 -8.40 28.54 -21.77
CA VAL A 862 -9.07 29.85 -21.89
C VAL A 862 -8.59 30.68 -23.09
N ALA A 863 -7.38 30.40 -23.60
CA ALA A 863 -6.84 30.98 -24.83
C ALA A 863 -5.75 30.10 -25.44
N SER A 864 -5.42 30.37 -26.70
CA SER A 864 -4.27 29.74 -27.36
C SER A 864 -3.57 30.67 -28.35
N GLN A 865 -2.27 30.48 -28.54
CA GLN A 865 -1.48 31.17 -29.55
C GLN A 865 -0.47 30.22 -30.20
N LEU A 866 -0.27 30.35 -31.52
CA LEU A 866 0.85 29.70 -32.21
C LEU A 866 2.11 30.52 -31.96
N LEU A 867 3.15 29.88 -31.41
CA LEU A 867 4.44 30.45 -31.09
C LEU A 867 5.53 29.75 -31.91
N ASP A 868 6.55 30.49 -32.32
CA ASP A 868 7.72 29.93 -33.01
C ASP A 868 8.93 30.01 -32.09
N PHE A 869 9.56 28.86 -31.82
CA PHE A 869 10.75 28.69 -30.98
C PHE A 869 11.99 28.40 -31.83
#